data_AF-A0A9P5TQP8-F1
#
_entry.id   AF-A0A9P5TQP8-F1
#
_cell.length_a   1.000
_cell.length_b   1.000
_cell.length_c   1.000
_cell.angle_alpha   90.00
_cell.angle_beta   90.00
_cell.angle_gamma   90.00
#
_symmetry.space_group_name_H-M   'P 1'
#
loop_
_entity.id
_entity.type
_entity.pdbx_description
1 polymer ?
#
loop_
_entity_poly.entity_id
_entity_poly.type
_entity_poly.pdbx_seq_one_letter_code
_entity_poly.pdbx_strand_id
1 'polypeptide(L)'
;MSSSDLTRLFSSLPPEAQQIIVEKHLTGLFDLLPKEQSEEVLTAATRLQKKHNDAPKLDLRAKRKQISALFDELARDAKVAFIKERSNRDELLAEVLHSLTSWLNDIWLTVYEYNVNFLLAHSCLVFIADALTQLSENSSFGGCKCSVMNLPVEFALRDRKGKVVKRFSVLGPQNVDRILLWVWRDLFVSLFAKGSERDKKKAPDFLEDVEAAFGVMALEWLLYGGRRRIVDDEDEDDDENFYDSEEERYSDYGARLHDDDDDKEDSEYGCDDSCHYSCKFHAPYWPQRINKARIHLRECVEKRMLAFFKVTPSLRLYNTLLAISTDALSTSLELSRVMFKIAGDTPDNLVAALDICIANGEANRIIFLLDSYSYLLRPRDGVTLQCAVAMLEDSSYSHRSIAILEKELNECLRAIYTNVRACFSHMEEEANKKELGEILKLRNNSSTRQDRVVSWVDRVATPSNGPMHPMALAAMMMGLPMLPGSEDPDDGDFLNFLDLDTNDSDLEDLRDEFRPNLKAIFNGWVHLGQGIKGGSLALAKLYVKAIEQMPWLAGSDIVNEMVNKLRERPNKNHVLEALSNLSSFSKIQRKKLRLARVEQQRRAASKAPVAASSTSATPTPDFFNTTSSASSSSTMAQPSESPRSDSPPLLIPVTPPRSPPPVSSPPEVPFSFGPLPTPGAPTASLPFPLSPSNSSNMRRPIPGSLDDVD
;
A
#
# COMPACT_ATOMS: atom_id res chain seq x y z
N MET A 1 -46.72 -17.87 -31.07
CA MET A 1 -45.43 -17.47 -30.48
C MET A 1 -45.61 -16.12 -29.82
N SER A 2 -45.11 -15.93 -28.60
CA SER A 2 -45.13 -14.60 -27.98
C SER A 2 -44.12 -13.69 -28.69
N SER A 3 -44.38 -12.38 -28.75
CA SER A 3 -43.43 -11.38 -29.32
C SER A 3 -42.04 -11.46 -28.64
N SER A 4 -42.01 -11.84 -27.37
CA SER A 4 -40.80 -12.10 -26.59
C SER A 4 -39.97 -13.27 -27.11
N ASP A 5 -40.60 -14.37 -27.56
CA ASP A 5 -39.88 -15.54 -28.07
C ASP A 5 -39.19 -15.24 -29.39
N LEU A 6 -39.86 -14.50 -30.28
CA LEU A 6 -39.30 -14.08 -31.56
C LEU A 6 -38.10 -13.15 -31.36
N THR A 7 -38.22 -12.16 -30.45
CA THR A 7 -37.13 -11.23 -30.15
C THR A 7 -35.91 -11.96 -29.57
N ARG A 8 -36.14 -12.95 -28.68
CA ARG A 8 -35.07 -13.77 -28.12
C ARG A 8 -34.38 -14.62 -29.19
N LEU A 9 -35.15 -15.23 -30.10
CA LEU A 9 -34.60 -16.03 -31.18
C LEU A 9 -33.81 -15.15 -32.17
N PHE A 10 -34.40 -14.03 -32.61
CA PHE A 10 -33.78 -13.09 -33.54
C PHE A 10 -32.45 -12.54 -33.00
N SER A 11 -32.40 -12.11 -31.73
CA SER A 11 -31.18 -11.61 -31.10
C SER A 11 -30.10 -12.67 -30.82
N SER A 12 -30.45 -13.95 -30.87
CA SER A 12 -29.49 -15.06 -30.74
C SER A 12 -28.81 -15.44 -32.05
N LEU A 13 -29.34 -14.98 -33.18
CA LEU A 13 -28.81 -15.30 -34.50
C LEU A 13 -27.61 -14.42 -34.86
N PRO A 14 -26.65 -14.94 -35.65
CA PRO A 14 -25.60 -14.12 -36.28
C PRO A 14 -26.19 -12.98 -37.13
N PRO A 15 -25.49 -11.85 -37.30
CA PRO A 15 -25.97 -10.71 -38.09
C PRO A 15 -26.41 -11.10 -39.51
N GLU A 16 -25.72 -12.03 -40.15
CA GLU A 16 -26.05 -12.51 -41.49
C GLU A 16 -27.40 -13.24 -41.50
N ALA A 17 -27.67 -14.05 -40.47
CA ALA A 17 -28.93 -14.76 -40.32
C ALA A 17 -30.08 -13.81 -39.92
N GLN A 18 -29.81 -12.80 -39.10
CA GLN A 18 -30.77 -11.73 -38.81
C GLN A 18 -31.17 -11.00 -40.09
N GLN A 19 -30.19 -10.64 -40.92
CA GLN A 19 -30.42 -9.99 -42.21
C GLN A 19 -31.25 -10.89 -43.14
N ILE A 20 -30.92 -12.18 -43.24
CA ILE A 20 -31.72 -13.13 -44.05
C ILE A 20 -33.16 -13.22 -43.55
N ILE A 21 -33.40 -13.23 -42.24
CA ILE A 21 -34.76 -13.22 -41.69
C ILE A 21 -35.50 -11.94 -42.04
N VAL A 22 -34.83 -10.79 -41.91
CA VAL A 22 -35.42 -9.50 -42.29
C VAL A 22 -35.79 -9.51 -43.77
N GLU A 23 -34.85 -9.84 -44.64
CA GLU A 23 -35.02 -9.78 -46.09
C GLU A 23 -36.02 -10.80 -46.63
N LYS A 24 -35.96 -12.07 -46.17
CA LYS A 24 -36.76 -13.16 -46.75
C LYS A 24 -38.10 -13.38 -46.05
N HIS A 25 -38.19 -13.08 -44.75
CA HIS A 25 -39.37 -13.42 -43.96
C HIS A 25 -40.11 -12.20 -43.45
N LEU A 26 -39.42 -11.15 -42.97
CA LEU A 26 -40.09 -9.96 -42.47
C LEU A 26 -40.56 -9.03 -43.60
N THR A 27 -39.81 -8.86 -44.70
CA THR A 27 -40.23 -8.03 -45.84
C THR A 27 -41.58 -8.49 -46.41
N GLY A 28 -41.75 -9.79 -46.67
CA GLY A 28 -43.03 -10.33 -47.16
C GLY A 28 -44.17 -10.23 -46.15
N LEU A 29 -43.87 -10.17 -44.84
CA LEU A 29 -44.88 -9.90 -43.81
C LEU A 29 -45.27 -8.41 -43.77
N PHE A 30 -44.32 -7.50 -44.01
CA PHE A 30 -44.60 -6.06 -44.12
C PHE A 30 -45.53 -5.75 -45.30
N ASP A 31 -45.37 -6.46 -46.43
CA ASP A 31 -46.26 -6.31 -47.59
C ASP A 31 -47.71 -6.75 -47.31
N LEU A 32 -47.92 -7.60 -46.30
CA LEU A 32 -49.24 -8.08 -45.89
C LEU A 32 -49.90 -7.24 -44.79
N LEU A 33 -49.17 -6.30 -44.18
CA LEU A 33 -49.73 -5.41 -43.16
C LEU A 33 -50.62 -4.33 -43.82
N PRO A 34 -51.66 -3.83 -43.12
CA PRO A 34 -52.37 -2.64 -43.55
C PRO A 34 -51.39 -1.48 -43.80
N LYS A 35 -51.62 -0.70 -44.87
CA LYS A 35 -50.71 0.39 -45.30
C LYS A 35 -50.35 1.33 -44.15
N GLU A 36 -51.32 1.70 -43.32
CA GLU A 36 -51.14 2.56 -42.15
C GLU A 36 -50.10 2.01 -41.17
N GLN A 37 -50.13 0.71 -40.87
CA GLN A 37 -49.17 0.06 -39.97
C GLN A 37 -47.79 -0.08 -40.61
N SER A 38 -47.74 -0.37 -41.93
CA SER A 38 -46.48 -0.44 -42.66
C SER A 38 -45.77 0.93 -42.71
N GLU A 39 -46.52 2.01 -42.92
CA GLU A 39 -46.02 3.39 -42.90
C GLU A 39 -45.55 3.79 -41.51
N GLU A 40 -46.26 3.38 -40.45
CA GLU A 40 -45.84 3.61 -39.07
C GLU A 40 -44.48 2.94 -38.77
N VAL A 41 -44.31 1.67 -39.17
CA VAL A 41 -43.05 0.95 -38.97
C VAL A 41 -41.92 1.55 -39.81
N LEU A 42 -42.18 1.91 -41.08
CA LEU A 42 -41.19 2.58 -41.92
C LEU A 42 -40.79 3.94 -41.35
N THR A 43 -41.76 4.71 -40.81
CA THR A 43 -41.48 5.99 -40.16
C THR A 43 -40.64 5.79 -38.90
N ALA A 44 -40.96 4.77 -38.09
CA ALA A 44 -40.18 4.42 -36.91
C ALA A 44 -38.74 3.98 -37.26
N ALA A 45 -38.60 3.13 -38.28
CA ALA A 45 -37.30 2.67 -38.79
C ALA A 45 -36.49 3.83 -39.38
N THR A 46 -37.10 4.70 -40.17
CA THR A 46 -36.46 5.91 -40.74
C THR A 46 -36.02 6.86 -39.63
N ARG A 47 -36.84 7.05 -38.58
CA ARG A 47 -36.47 7.86 -37.41
C ARG A 47 -35.29 7.26 -36.65
N LEU A 48 -35.25 5.93 -36.48
CA LEU A 48 -34.11 5.24 -35.86
C LEU A 48 -32.85 5.33 -36.72
N GLN A 49 -32.97 5.09 -38.02
CA GLN A 49 -31.86 5.23 -38.97
C GLN A 49 -31.29 6.64 -38.93
N LYS A 50 -32.14 7.67 -39.06
CA LYS A 50 -31.71 9.07 -38.98
C LYS A 50 -31.05 9.40 -37.64
N LYS A 51 -31.59 8.87 -36.52
CA LYS A 51 -31.00 9.06 -35.20
C LYS A 51 -29.60 8.45 -35.09
N HIS A 52 -29.33 7.31 -35.72
CA HIS A 52 -28.05 6.60 -35.59
C HIS A 52 -27.08 6.80 -36.76
N ASN A 53 -27.52 7.41 -37.86
CA ASN A 53 -26.70 7.67 -39.03
C ASN A 53 -25.53 8.62 -38.72
N ASP A 54 -25.74 9.54 -37.78
CA ASP A 54 -24.74 10.52 -37.35
C ASP A 54 -23.82 9.98 -36.23
N ALA A 55 -24.02 8.72 -35.79
CA ALA A 55 -23.20 8.13 -34.74
C ALA A 55 -21.76 7.91 -35.25
N PRO A 56 -20.72 8.28 -34.47
CA PRO A 56 -19.35 8.00 -34.83
C PRO A 56 -19.11 6.50 -35.06
N LYS A 57 -18.40 6.19 -36.15
CA LYS A 57 -18.04 4.81 -36.49
C LYS A 57 -16.74 4.44 -35.77
N LEU A 58 -16.86 3.63 -34.73
CA LEU A 58 -15.71 3.14 -33.97
C LEU A 58 -15.02 2.00 -34.76
N ASP A 59 -13.84 2.26 -35.31
CA ASP A 59 -13.01 1.24 -35.96
C ASP A 59 -11.74 0.96 -35.13
N LEU A 60 -11.90 0.03 -34.18
CA LEU A 60 -10.81 -0.38 -33.29
C LEU A 60 -9.60 -0.94 -34.08
N ARG A 61 -9.84 -1.62 -35.20
CA ARG A 61 -8.76 -2.24 -35.99
C ARG A 61 -7.94 -1.18 -36.70
N ALA A 62 -8.60 -0.21 -37.34
CA ALA A 62 -7.93 0.91 -37.98
C ALA A 62 -7.16 1.74 -36.96
N LYS A 63 -7.78 2.05 -35.80
CA LYS A 63 -7.12 2.83 -34.75
C LYS A 63 -5.92 2.11 -34.16
N ARG A 64 -6.03 0.80 -33.89
CA ARG A 64 -4.90 -0.02 -33.43
C ARG A 64 -3.74 0.02 -34.42
N LYS A 65 -4.02 -0.14 -35.72
CA LYS A 65 -2.98 -0.05 -36.76
C LYS A 65 -2.30 1.32 -36.77
N GLN A 66 -3.07 2.40 -36.63
CA GLN A 66 -2.52 3.77 -36.58
C GLN A 66 -1.59 3.96 -35.38
N ILE A 67 -2.04 3.62 -34.18
CA ILE A 67 -1.24 3.81 -32.95
C ILE A 67 -0.01 2.91 -32.95
N SER A 68 -0.12 1.65 -33.40
CA SER A 68 1.06 0.78 -33.55
C SER A 68 2.08 1.35 -34.53
N ALA A 69 1.63 1.95 -35.64
CA ALA A 69 2.54 2.61 -36.58
C ALA A 69 3.27 3.81 -35.94
N LEU A 70 2.57 4.61 -35.13
CA LEU A 70 3.19 5.72 -34.39
C LEU A 70 4.20 5.23 -33.33
N PHE A 71 3.90 4.13 -32.62
CA PHE A 71 4.89 3.52 -31.71
C PHE A 71 6.11 2.96 -32.43
N ASP A 72 5.93 2.35 -33.60
CA ASP A 72 7.06 1.89 -34.43
C ASP A 72 7.91 3.08 -34.90
N GLU A 73 7.29 4.21 -35.24
CA GLU A 73 7.99 5.45 -35.60
C GLU A 73 8.75 6.03 -34.42
N LEU A 74 8.14 6.08 -33.24
CA LEU A 74 8.78 6.54 -32.01
C LEU A 74 9.99 5.66 -31.64
N ALA A 75 9.87 4.35 -31.76
CA ALA A 75 10.97 3.42 -31.53
C ALA A 75 12.08 3.53 -32.59
N ARG A 76 11.74 3.86 -33.84
CA ARG A 76 12.73 4.16 -34.90
C ARG A 76 13.44 5.48 -34.61
N ASP A 77 12.72 6.53 -34.24
CA ASP A 77 13.28 7.85 -33.91
C ASP A 77 14.24 7.75 -32.74
N ALA A 78 13.90 7.00 -31.69
CA ALA A 78 14.78 6.73 -30.56
C ALA A 78 16.15 6.15 -30.98
N LYS A 79 16.17 5.27 -31.97
CA LYS A 79 17.42 4.68 -32.51
C LYS A 79 18.18 5.68 -33.38
N VAL A 80 17.48 6.49 -34.16
CA VAL A 80 18.08 7.47 -35.07
C VAL A 80 18.63 8.67 -34.31
N ALA A 81 17.99 9.10 -33.23
CA ALA A 81 18.44 10.20 -32.35
C ALA A 81 19.82 9.94 -31.73
N PHE A 82 20.25 8.68 -31.64
CA PHE A 82 21.60 8.32 -31.22
C PHE A 82 22.66 8.67 -32.27
N ILE A 83 22.27 8.71 -33.56
CA ILE A 83 23.16 8.93 -34.71
C ILE A 83 23.00 10.36 -35.27
N LYS A 84 21.80 10.94 -35.19
CA LYS A 84 21.45 12.27 -35.70
C LYS A 84 21.05 13.20 -34.55
N GLU A 85 21.49 14.46 -34.62
CA GLU A 85 21.31 15.45 -33.54
C GLU A 85 19.85 15.90 -33.28
N ARG A 86 18.88 15.65 -34.19
CA ARG A 86 17.49 16.08 -34.01
C ARG A 86 16.54 14.89 -33.97
N SER A 87 15.85 14.74 -32.84
CA SER A 87 14.78 13.78 -32.60
C SER A 87 13.42 14.44 -32.80
N ASN A 88 12.46 13.72 -33.38
CA ASN A 88 11.06 14.16 -33.51
C ASN A 88 10.16 13.57 -32.41
N ARG A 89 10.76 13.10 -31.30
CA ARG A 89 10.09 12.41 -30.21
C ARG A 89 8.88 13.17 -29.66
N ASP A 90 9.02 14.46 -29.35
CA ASP A 90 7.95 15.22 -28.70
C ASP A 90 6.73 15.39 -29.62
N GLU A 91 6.96 15.56 -30.93
CA GLU A 91 5.90 15.63 -31.94
C GLU A 91 5.16 14.30 -32.07
N LEU A 92 5.88 13.18 -32.11
CA LEU A 92 5.30 11.83 -32.17
C LEU A 92 4.51 11.49 -30.90
N LEU A 93 5.02 11.86 -29.72
CA LEU A 93 4.32 11.68 -28.44
C LEU A 93 3.02 12.50 -28.40
N ALA A 94 3.08 13.76 -28.83
CA ALA A 94 1.91 14.62 -28.93
C ALA A 94 0.88 14.07 -29.93
N GLU A 95 1.33 13.54 -31.07
CA GLU A 95 0.46 12.94 -32.08
C GLU A 95 -0.24 11.67 -31.55
N VAL A 96 0.48 10.79 -30.84
CA VAL A 96 -0.12 9.62 -30.19
C VAL A 96 -1.20 10.06 -29.20
N LEU A 97 -0.88 10.98 -28.29
CA LEU A 97 -1.82 11.46 -27.28
C LEU A 97 -3.03 12.16 -27.90
N HIS A 98 -2.81 13.02 -28.90
CA HIS A 98 -3.89 13.69 -29.61
C HIS A 98 -4.80 12.68 -30.33
N SER A 99 -4.21 11.68 -30.99
CA SER A 99 -4.95 10.62 -31.67
C SER A 99 -5.81 9.80 -30.69
N LEU A 100 -5.27 9.44 -29.53
CA LEU A 100 -6.01 8.70 -28.50
C LEU A 100 -7.12 9.56 -27.88
N THR A 101 -6.80 10.78 -27.43
CA THR A 101 -7.74 11.66 -26.72
C THR A 101 -8.86 12.18 -27.61
N SER A 102 -8.59 12.54 -28.87
CA SER A 102 -9.66 12.92 -29.82
C SER A 102 -10.69 11.81 -30.01
N TRP A 103 -10.24 10.54 -30.01
CA TRP A 103 -11.10 9.38 -30.18
C TRP A 103 -12.00 9.10 -28.96
N LEU A 104 -11.63 9.58 -27.77
CA LEU A 104 -12.46 9.47 -26.56
C LEU A 104 -13.80 10.19 -26.72
N ASN A 105 -13.82 11.33 -27.43
CA ASN A 105 -15.06 12.05 -27.68
C ASN A 105 -16.01 11.23 -28.58
N ASP A 106 -15.48 10.57 -29.61
CA ASP A 106 -16.27 9.70 -30.49
C ASP A 106 -16.86 8.52 -29.71
N ILE A 107 -16.05 7.87 -28.88
CA ILE A 107 -16.48 6.76 -28.01
C ILE A 107 -17.59 7.23 -27.07
N TRP A 108 -17.39 8.39 -26.41
CA TRP A 108 -18.37 8.96 -25.49
C TRP A 108 -19.68 9.29 -26.21
N LEU A 109 -19.65 9.95 -27.37
CA LEU A 109 -20.84 10.23 -28.18
C LEU A 109 -21.60 8.94 -28.50
N THR A 110 -20.89 7.91 -28.98
CA THR A 110 -21.50 6.61 -29.33
C THR A 110 -22.28 5.99 -28.16
N VAL A 111 -21.75 6.04 -26.94
CA VAL A 111 -22.40 5.40 -25.77
C VAL A 111 -23.38 6.29 -25.03
N TYR A 112 -23.08 7.58 -24.87
CA TYR A 112 -23.88 8.50 -24.05
C TYR A 112 -25.02 9.15 -24.85
N GLU A 113 -24.71 9.75 -26.02
CA GLU A 113 -25.70 10.41 -26.86
C GLU A 113 -26.48 9.40 -27.72
N TYR A 114 -25.77 8.51 -28.41
CA TYR A 114 -26.41 7.56 -29.34
C TYR A 114 -26.89 6.28 -28.65
N ASN A 115 -26.31 5.90 -27.51
CA ASN A 115 -26.71 4.72 -26.73
C ASN A 115 -26.61 3.40 -27.51
N VAL A 116 -25.52 3.20 -28.25
CA VAL A 116 -25.27 2.00 -29.07
C VAL A 116 -23.84 1.48 -28.88
N ASN A 117 -23.59 0.24 -29.32
CA ASN A 117 -22.25 -0.36 -29.40
C ASN A 117 -21.44 -0.36 -28.09
N PHE A 118 -22.09 -0.52 -26.93
CA PHE A 118 -21.45 -0.48 -25.61
C PHE A 118 -20.24 -1.42 -25.49
N LEU A 119 -20.33 -2.65 -25.99
CA LEU A 119 -19.23 -3.62 -25.96
C LEU A 119 -18.01 -3.18 -26.79
N LEU A 120 -18.26 -2.66 -28.00
CA LEU A 120 -17.19 -2.17 -28.87
C LEU A 120 -16.54 -0.92 -28.28
N ALA A 121 -17.35 0.02 -27.77
CA ALA A 121 -16.88 1.21 -27.08
C ALA A 121 -16.01 0.86 -25.85
N HIS A 122 -16.43 -0.11 -25.04
CA HIS A 122 -15.64 -0.62 -23.93
C HIS A 122 -14.29 -1.20 -24.42
N SER A 123 -14.30 -2.04 -25.48
CA SER A 123 -13.09 -2.59 -26.07
C SER A 123 -12.13 -1.51 -26.60
N CYS A 124 -12.67 -0.40 -27.11
CA CYS A 124 -11.88 0.76 -27.52
C CYS A 124 -11.22 1.44 -26.32
N LEU A 125 -11.94 1.60 -25.20
CA LEU A 125 -11.39 2.21 -23.98
C LEU A 125 -10.28 1.35 -23.36
N VAL A 126 -10.45 0.02 -23.32
CA VAL A 126 -9.40 -0.91 -22.88
C VAL A 126 -8.14 -0.77 -23.75
N PHE A 127 -8.31 -0.71 -25.08
CA PHE A 127 -7.18 -0.49 -25.98
C PHE A 127 -6.47 0.86 -25.74
N ILE A 128 -7.22 1.94 -25.46
CA ILE A 128 -6.60 3.24 -25.13
C ILE A 128 -5.82 3.14 -23.81
N ALA A 129 -6.37 2.47 -22.80
CA ALA A 129 -5.67 2.23 -21.54
C ALA A 129 -4.35 1.48 -21.77
N ASP A 130 -4.37 0.36 -22.51
CA ASP A 130 -3.16 -0.41 -22.85
C ASP A 130 -2.12 0.44 -23.59
N ALA A 131 -2.57 1.30 -24.52
CA ALA A 131 -1.68 2.17 -25.27
C ALA A 131 -1.04 3.25 -24.38
N LEU A 132 -1.77 3.81 -23.42
CA LEU A 132 -1.24 4.77 -22.46
C LEU A 132 -0.23 4.13 -21.51
N THR A 133 -0.50 2.92 -21.02
CA THR A 133 0.45 2.14 -20.20
C THR A 133 1.73 1.84 -20.97
N GLN A 134 1.62 1.41 -22.24
CA GLN A 134 2.79 1.24 -23.09
C GLN A 134 3.57 2.54 -23.26
N LEU A 135 2.89 3.69 -23.35
CA LEU A 135 3.55 4.99 -23.49
C LEU A 135 4.30 5.43 -22.23
N SER A 136 3.78 5.12 -21.04
CA SER A 136 4.37 5.52 -19.75
C SER A 136 5.49 4.58 -19.29
N GLU A 137 5.35 3.28 -19.52
CA GLU A 137 6.28 2.27 -18.98
C GLU A 137 7.46 1.98 -19.91
N ASN A 138 7.27 2.09 -21.23
CA ASN A 138 8.22 1.56 -22.19
C ASN A 138 9.43 2.50 -22.37
N SER A 139 10.51 2.18 -21.66
CA SER A 139 11.81 2.87 -21.76
C SER A 139 12.44 2.78 -23.16
N SER A 140 11.96 1.87 -24.00
CA SER A 140 12.43 1.64 -25.37
C SER A 140 12.26 2.84 -26.30
N PHE A 141 11.44 3.82 -25.92
CA PHE A 141 11.23 5.03 -26.73
C PHE A 141 12.35 6.07 -26.58
N GLY A 142 13.37 5.81 -25.76
CA GLY A 142 14.51 6.71 -25.54
C GLY A 142 14.14 7.99 -24.78
N GLY A 143 15.14 8.82 -24.46
CA GLY A 143 14.93 10.10 -23.77
C GLY A 143 14.55 10.00 -22.29
N CYS A 144 14.43 11.15 -21.64
CA CYS A 144 13.98 11.24 -20.24
C CYS A 144 12.47 10.93 -20.14
N LYS A 145 12.06 10.19 -19.10
CA LYS A 145 10.63 10.00 -18.76
C LYS A 145 9.92 11.34 -18.50
N CYS A 146 10.66 12.33 -18.00
CA CYS A 146 10.13 13.66 -17.68
C CYS A 146 9.44 14.36 -18.87
N SER A 147 9.94 14.21 -20.11
CA SER A 147 9.29 14.82 -21.28
C SER A 147 7.90 14.23 -21.55
N VAL A 148 7.72 12.93 -21.29
CA VAL A 148 6.42 12.25 -21.46
C VAL A 148 5.48 12.64 -20.33
N MET A 149 5.97 12.61 -19.08
CA MET A 149 5.15 12.86 -17.89
C MET A 149 4.66 14.31 -17.79
N ASN A 150 5.32 15.25 -18.46
CA ASN A 150 4.99 16.69 -18.44
C ASN A 150 4.32 17.17 -19.73
N LEU A 151 3.96 16.28 -20.66
CA LEU A 151 3.33 16.66 -21.93
C LEU A 151 1.90 17.19 -21.65
N PRO A 152 1.58 18.47 -21.92
CA PRO A 152 0.24 18.99 -21.66
C PRO A 152 -0.79 18.34 -22.58
N VAL A 153 -1.90 17.91 -21.98
CA VAL A 153 -3.04 17.31 -22.68
C VAL A 153 -4.28 18.15 -22.39
N GLU A 154 -4.70 18.89 -23.40
CA GLU A 154 -5.99 19.59 -23.39
C GLU A 154 -7.05 18.73 -24.10
N PHE A 155 -8.13 18.42 -23.39
CA PHE A 155 -9.23 17.64 -23.94
C PHE A 155 -10.58 18.30 -23.61
N ALA A 156 -11.44 18.43 -24.62
CA ALA A 156 -12.79 18.96 -24.46
C ALA A 156 -13.81 17.94 -24.94
N LEU A 157 -14.63 17.45 -24.01
CA LEU A 157 -15.77 16.60 -24.31
C LEU A 157 -16.90 17.46 -24.89
N ARG A 158 -17.41 17.10 -26.06
CA ARG A 158 -18.40 17.88 -26.80
C ARG A 158 -19.63 17.04 -27.11
N ASP A 159 -20.80 17.63 -26.93
CA ASP A 159 -22.07 17.01 -27.29
C ASP A 159 -22.25 16.94 -28.83
N ARG A 160 -23.34 16.30 -29.27
CA ARG A 160 -23.71 16.19 -30.70
C ARG A 160 -23.92 17.55 -31.40
N LYS A 161 -24.09 18.64 -30.65
CA LYS A 161 -24.21 20.01 -31.18
C LYS A 161 -22.86 20.74 -31.18
N GLY A 162 -21.79 20.09 -30.74
CA GLY A 162 -20.46 20.68 -30.58
C GLY A 162 -20.28 21.51 -29.31
N LYS A 163 -21.30 21.58 -28.43
CA LYS A 163 -21.24 22.31 -27.16
C LYS A 163 -20.32 21.54 -26.22
N VAL A 164 -19.38 22.26 -25.59
CA VAL A 164 -18.48 21.68 -24.61
C VAL A 164 -19.25 21.31 -23.35
N VAL A 165 -19.17 20.04 -22.97
CA VAL A 165 -19.76 19.47 -21.76
C VAL A 165 -18.77 19.54 -20.59
N LYS A 166 -17.51 19.18 -20.84
CA LYS A 166 -16.44 19.22 -19.85
C LYS A 166 -15.09 19.48 -20.54
N ARG A 167 -14.25 20.29 -19.91
CA ARG A 167 -12.84 20.46 -20.28
C ARG A 167 -11.96 19.77 -19.25
N PHE A 168 -10.85 19.22 -19.74
CA PHE A 168 -9.80 18.59 -18.98
C PHE A 168 -8.48 19.21 -19.41
N SER A 169 -7.67 19.58 -18.44
CA SER A 169 -6.27 19.94 -18.61
C SER A 169 -5.49 19.01 -17.69
N VAL A 170 -4.66 18.15 -18.26
CA VAL A 170 -3.84 17.20 -17.50
C VAL A 170 -2.43 17.17 -18.04
N LEU A 171 -1.46 16.87 -17.18
CA LEU A 171 -0.05 16.74 -17.56
C LEU A 171 0.33 15.27 -17.68
N GLY A 172 0.77 14.88 -18.87
CA GLY A 172 1.28 13.54 -19.18
C GLY A 172 0.21 12.45 -19.37
N PRO A 173 0.59 11.33 -20.01
CA PRO A 173 -0.29 10.19 -20.28
C PRO A 173 -0.88 9.55 -19.03
N GLN A 174 -0.12 9.54 -17.93
CA GLN A 174 -0.51 8.92 -16.67
C GLN A 174 -1.76 9.53 -16.05
N ASN A 175 -2.08 10.80 -16.39
CA ASN A 175 -3.24 11.52 -15.90
C ASN A 175 -4.41 11.53 -16.90
N VAL A 176 -4.25 10.90 -18.07
CA VAL A 176 -5.34 10.66 -19.03
C VAL A 176 -6.28 9.56 -18.53
N ASP A 177 -5.84 8.74 -17.57
CA ASP A 177 -6.67 7.79 -16.81
C ASP A 177 -7.94 8.46 -16.23
N ARG A 178 -7.83 9.70 -15.75
CA ARG A 178 -8.96 10.52 -15.27
C ARG A 178 -10.02 10.73 -16.35
N ILE A 179 -9.58 11.02 -17.57
CA ILE A 179 -10.47 11.22 -18.72
C ILE A 179 -11.12 9.89 -19.13
N LEU A 180 -10.33 8.81 -19.16
CA LEU A 180 -10.83 7.46 -19.46
C LEU A 180 -11.90 7.00 -18.47
N LEU A 181 -11.64 7.12 -17.18
CA LEU A 181 -12.59 6.77 -16.12
C LEU A 181 -13.85 7.63 -16.19
N TRP A 182 -13.76 8.90 -16.59
CA TRP A 182 -14.94 9.72 -16.85
C TRP A 182 -15.80 9.14 -17.99
N VAL A 183 -15.18 8.77 -19.11
CA VAL A 183 -15.90 8.19 -20.26
C VAL A 183 -16.49 6.82 -19.90
N TRP A 184 -15.77 5.97 -19.17
CA TRP A 184 -16.31 4.71 -18.68
C TRP A 184 -17.48 4.91 -17.74
N ARG A 185 -17.43 5.87 -16.82
CA ARG A 185 -18.54 6.18 -15.91
C ARG A 185 -19.80 6.47 -16.71
N ASP A 186 -19.68 7.34 -17.71
CA ASP A 186 -20.78 7.71 -18.59
C ASP A 186 -21.27 6.55 -19.46
N LEU A 187 -20.36 5.67 -19.91
CA LEU A 187 -20.70 4.41 -20.57
C LEU A 187 -21.57 3.54 -19.67
N PHE A 188 -21.17 3.31 -18.41
CA PHE A 188 -21.91 2.46 -17.48
C PHE A 188 -23.30 3.01 -17.15
N VAL A 189 -23.43 4.30 -16.81
CA VAL A 189 -24.75 4.87 -16.49
C VAL A 189 -25.68 4.86 -17.69
N SER A 190 -25.15 5.03 -18.91
CA SER A 190 -25.92 4.94 -20.15
C SER A 190 -26.32 3.49 -20.45
N LEU A 191 -25.40 2.55 -20.26
CA LEU A 191 -25.63 1.11 -20.37
C LEU A 191 -26.75 0.65 -19.44
N PHE A 192 -26.72 1.05 -18.16
CA PHE A 192 -27.78 0.68 -17.20
C PHE A 192 -29.11 1.37 -17.50
N ALA A 193 -29.09 2.62 -17.98
CA ALA A 193 -30.30 3.36 -18.28
C ALA A 193 -30.99 2.95 -19.59
N LYS A 194 -30.23 2.55 -20.61
CA LYS A 194 -30.69 2.40 -22.00
C LYS A 194 -30.24 1.12 -22.70
N GLY A 195 -29.19 0.46 -22.22
CA GLY A 195 -28.68 -0.77 -22.79
C GLY A 195 -29.65 -1.95 -22.65
N SER A 196 -29.43 -2.98 -23.46
CA SER A 196 -30.22 -4.20 -23.38
C SER A 196 -29.87 -5.00 -22.11
N GLU A 197 -30.75 -5.90 -21.66
CA GLU A 197 -30.45 -6.78 -20.53
C GLU A 197 -29.23 -7.68 -20.79
N ARG A 198 -28.95 -8.01 -22.06
CA ARG A 198 -27.73 -8.73 -22.44
C ARG A 198 -26.48 -7.87 -22.20
N ASP A 199 -26.53 -6.59 -22.55
CA ASP A 199 -25.40 -5.68 -22.37
C ASP A 199 -25.19 -5.35 -20.89
N LYS A 200 -26.26 -5.15 -20.11
CA LYS A 200 -26.16 -4.91 -18.65
C LYS A 200 -25.48 -6.06 -17.92
N LYS A 201 -25.72 -7.31 -18.36
CA LYS A 201 -25.04 -8.50 -17.81
C LYS A 201 -23.53 -8.52 -18.07
N LYS A 202 -23.03 -7.70 -19.00
CA LYS A 202 -21.60 -7.52 -19.28
C LYS A 202 -20.92 -6.46 -18.42
N ALA A 203 -21.68 -5.68 -17.65
CA ALA A 203 -21.09 -4.67 -16.77
C ALA A 203 -20.06 -5.23 -15.76
N PRO A 204 -20.23 -6.42 -15.15
CA PRO A 204 -19.19 -6.99 -14.29
C PRO A 204 -17.88 -7.28 -15.03
N ASP A 205 -17.95 -7.85 -16.25
CA ASP A 205 -16.79 -8.09 -17.10
C ASP A 205 -16.05 -6.77 -17.40
N PHE A 206 -16.81 -5.70 -17.70
CA PHE A 206 -16.23 -4.39 -17.96
C PHE A 206 -15.54 -3.76 -16.74
N LEU A 207 -16.05 -4.00 -15.53
CA LEU A 207 -15.42 -3.51 -14.31
C LEU A 207 -14.13 -4.29 -13.99
N GLU A 208 -14.10 -5.58 -14.31
CA GLU A 208 -12.88 -6.40 -14.20
C GLU A 208 -11.80 -5.92 -15.16
N ASP A 209 -12.14 -5.54 -16.38
CA ASP A 209 -11.19 -4.95 -17.33
C ASP A 209 -10.65 -3.59 -16.84
N VAL A 210 -11.48 -2.76 -16.18
CA VAL A 210 -11.04 -1.49 -15.56
C VAL A 210 -10.09 -1.75 -14.39
N GLU A 211 -10.41 -2.72 -13.53
CA GLU A 211 -9.54 -3.15 -12.44
C GLU A 211 -8.20 -3.68 -12.95
N ALA A 212 -8.21 -4.50 -14.01
CA ALA A 212 -6.98 -5.02 -14.59
C ALA A 212 -6.10 -3.91 -15.18
N ALA A 213 -6.70 -2.87 -15.75
CA ALA A 213 -5.98 -1.76 -16.37
C ALA A 213 -5.43 -0.73 -15.35
N PHE A 214 -6.17 -0.42 -14.28
CA PHE A 214 -5.85 0.69 -13.36
C PHE A 214 -5.80 0.31 -11.88
N GLY A 215 -6.02 -0.96 -11.55
CA GLY A 215 -6.11 -1.46 -10.17
C GLY A 215 -7.49 -1.27 -9.53
N VAL A 216 -7.70 -1.94 -8.39
CA VAL A 216 -9.00 -1.97 -7.69
C VAL A 216 -9.50 -0.59 -7.25
N MET A 217 -8.58 0.33 -6.93
CA MET A 217 -8.94 1.69 -6.47
C MET A 217 -9.53 2.55 -7.60
N ALA A 218 -9.23 2.23 -8.86
CA ALA A 218 -9.82 2.92 -10.00
C ALA A 218 -11.35 2.74 -10.09
N LEU A 219 -11.89 1.69 -9.48
CA LEU A 219 -13.34 1.47 -9.39
C LEU A 219 -14.02 2.53 -8.50
N GLU A 220 -13.37 3.01 -7.45
CA GLU A 220 -13.84 4.16 -6.67
C GLU A 220 -13.77 5.43 -7.51
N TRP A 221 -12.62 5.70 -8.14
CA TRP A 221 -12.40 6.90 -8.95
C TRP A 221 -13.36 6.96 -10.12
N LEU A 222 -13.71 5.83 -10.72
CA LEU A 222 -14.76 5.69 -11.74
C LEU A 222 -16.06 6.36 -11.28
N LEU A 223 -16.50 6.13 -10.03
CA LEU A 223 -17.72 6.76 -9.49
C LEU A 223 -17.58 8.28 -9.39
N TYR A 224 -16.39 8.78 -9.08
CA TYR A 224 -16.05 10.21 -9.01
C TYR A 224 -15.67 10.84 -10.36
N GLY A 225 -15.80 10.10 -11.47
CA GLY A 225 -15.40 10.59 -12.79
C GLY A 225 -13.88 10.75 -12.93
N GLY A 226 -13.13 9.77 -12.44
CA GLY A 226 -11.67 9.74 -12.51
C GLY A 226 -10.95 10.67 -11.53
N ARG A 227 -11.67 11.38 -10.65
CA ARG A 227 -11.02 12.15 -9.58
C ARG A 227 -10.48 11.20 -8.52
N ARG A 228 -9.20 11.39 -8.17
CA ARG A 228 -8.57 10.75 -7.02
C ARG A 228 -9.08 11.44 -5.75
N ARG A 229 -9.01 10.76 -4.61
CA ARG A 229 -9.53 11.30 -3.34
C ARG A 229 -8.51 12.31 -2.80
N ILE A 230 -8.98 13.52 -2.48
CA ILE A 230 -8.19 14.68 -2.03
C ILE A 230 -7.17 14.36 -0.91
N VAL A 231 -7.42 13.32 -0.09
CA VAL A 231 -6.50 12.91 0.99
C VAL A 231 -5.13 12.47 0.45
N ASP A 232 -5.05 12.07 -0.83
CA ASP A 232 -3.81 11.65 -1.47
C ASP A 232 -3.07 12.81 -2.17
N ASP A 233 -3.73 13.96 -2.40
CA ASP A 233 -3.20 15.09 -3.18
C ASP A 233 -3.38 16.41 -2.37
N GLU A 234 -2.59 16.61 -1.32
CA GLU A 234 -2.50 17.91 -0.61
C GLU A 234 -1.83 19.01 -1.46
N ASP A 235 -1.38 18.68 -2.69
CA ASP A 235 -0.66 19.57 -3.61
C ASP A 235 -1.47 20.00 -4.86
N GLU A 236 -2.73 19.57 -5.02
CA GLU A 236 -3.62 20.12 -6.08
C GLU A 236 -4.20 21.49 -5.66
N ASP A 237 -3.30 22.45 -5.46
CA ASP A 237 -3.65 23.86 -5.59
C ASP A 237 -4.02 24.12 -7.08
N ASP A 238 -5.15 24.78 -7.30
CA ASP A 238 -5.26 25.86 -8.30
C ASP A 238 -6.01 25.69 -9.65
N ASP A 239 -7.01 24.80 -9.85
CA ASP A 239 -7.72 24.83 -11.18
C ASP A 239 -9.23 24.50 -11.25
N GLU A 240 -9.94 24.30 -10.13
CA GLU A 240 -11.41 24.05 -10.18
C GLU A 240 -12.30 25.26 -9.84
N ASN A 241 -11.74 26.46 -9.66
CA ASN A 241 -12.52 27.71 -9.52
C ASN A 241 -12.88 28.38 -10.86
N PHE A 242 -12.81 27.67 -11.99
CA PHE A 242 -13.32 28.17 -13.29
C PHE A 242 -14.85 27.97 -13.44
N TYR A 243 -15.59 28.33 -12.39
CA TYR A 243 -17.04 28.55 -12.44
C TYR A 243 -17.35 29.91 -11.81
N ASP A 244 -16.76 30.98 -12.35
CA ASP A 244 -17.43 32.27 -12.33
C ASP A 244 -17.57 32.77 -13.77
N SER A 245 -18.72 32.41 -14.34
CA SER A 245 -19.23 32.90 -15.60
C SER A 245 -19.70 34.34 -15.38
N GLU A 246 -18.78 35.30 -15.35
CA GLU A 246 -19.08 36.74 -15.45
C GLU A 246 -19.50 37.15 -16.88
N GLU A 247 -20.46 36.46 -17.47
CA GLU A 247 -21.11 36.80 -18.76
C GLU A 247 -22.51 36.16 -18.70
N GLU A 248 -23.67 36.83 -18.76
CA GLU A 248 -24.05 38.20 -19.10
C GLU A 248 -25.36 38.54 -18.35
N ARG A 249 -25.29 39.31 -17.25
CA ARG A 249 -26.44 40.10 -16.78
C ARG A 249 -26.48 41.42 -17.55
N TYR A 250 -26.84 41.37 -18.83
CA TYR A 250 -27.49 42.53 -19.43
C TYR A 250 -28.95 42.52 -19.01
N SER A 251 -29.21 43.08 -17.82
CA SER A 251 -30.56 43.51 -17.44
C SER A 251 -30.96 44.64 -18.37
N ASP A 252 -31.72 44.30 -19.39
CA ASP A 252 -32.51 45.25 -20.17
C ASP A 252 -33.53 45.91 -19.23
N TYR A 253 -33.44 47.22 -19.16
CA TYR A 253 -34.35 48.10 -18.44
C TYR A 253 -35.72 48.05 -19.13
N GLY A 254 -36.70 47.38 -18.52
CA GLY A 254 -38.03 47.25 -19.09
C GLY A 254 -39.13 47.10 -18.05
N ALA A 255 -39.39 48.20 -17.33
CA ALA A 255 -40.52 48.37 -16.43
C ALA A 255 -41.84 47.79 -16.96
N ARG A 256 -42.53 47.00 -16.13
CA ARG A 256 -43.99 47.08 -15.96
C ARG A 256 -44.40 46.42 -14.65
N LEU A 257 -44.68 47.30 -13.69
CA LEU A 257 -45.65 47.10 -12.63
C LEU A 257 -46.92 46.49 -13.23
N HIS A 258 -47.34 45.32 -12.72
CA HIS A 258 -48.76 45.08 -12.54
C HIS A 258 -48.97 44.20 -11.30
N ASP A 259 -49.56 44.87 -10.32
CA ASP A 259 -50.23 44.37 -9.14
C ASP A 259 -51.38 43.44 -9.51
N ASP A 260 -51.75 42.62 -8.51
CA ASP A 260 -53.03 41.93 -8.30
C ASP A 260 -53.41 40.82 -9.29
N ASP A 261 -53.40 39.56 -8.85
CA ASP A 261 -54.55 39.02 -8.10
C ASP A 261 -54.32 37.57 -7.69
N ASP A 262 -55.03 37.22 -6.62
CA ASP A 262 -55.20 35.91 -5.98
C ASP A 262 -55.13 34.69 -6.90
N ASP A 263 -54.38 33.67 -6.47
CA ASP A 263 -54.88 32.28 -6.43
C ASP A 263 -53.97 31.43 -5.52
N LYS A 264 -54.43 31.28 -4.28
CA LYS A 264 -54.01 30.22 -3.35
C LYS A 264 -54.71 28.94 -3.78
N GLU A 265 -53.98 27.97 -4.33
CA GLU A 265 -54.43 26.57 -4.28
C GLU A 265 -53.24 25.60 -4.44
N ASP A 266 -52.89 24.97 -3.32
CA ASP A 266 -52.44 23.58 -3.18
C ASP A 266 -51.43 23.02 -4.20
N SER A 267 -50.15 23.32 -3.96
CA SER A 267 -49.02 22.53 -4.47
C SER A 267 -48.29 21.83 -3.31
N GLU A 268 -49.00 20.92 -2.62
CA GLU A 268 -48.48 20.08 -1.51
C GLU A 268 -47.62 18.88 -1.99
N TYR A 269 -46.89 19.04 -3.10
CA TYR A 269 -45.83 18.10 -3.52
C TYR A 269 -44.57 18.84 -3.98
N GLY A 270 -44.24 19.93 -3.30
CA GLY A 270 -42.89 20.48 -3.30
C GLY A 270 -41.94 19.47 -2.65
N CYS A 271 -41.43 18.55 -3.46
CA CYS A 271 -40.27 17.76 -3.07
C CYS A 271 -39.13 18.76 -2.85
N ASP A 272 -38.84 18.99 -1.58
CA ASP A 272 -37.84 19.89 -1.05
C ASP A 272 -36.58 19.94 -1.94
N ASP A 273 -36.45 21.03 -2.70
CA ASP A 273 -35.29 21.39 -3.52
C ASP A 273 -34.05 21.68 -2.64
N SER A 274 -34.19 21.60 -1.30
CA SER A 274 -33.07 21.71 -0.35
C SER A 274 -32.21 20.44 -0.21
N CYS A 275 -32.55 19.35 -0.92
CA CYS A 275 -31.69 18.18 -1.11
C CYS A 275 -30.53 18.43 -2.12
N HIS A 276 -30.21 19.70 -2.41
CA HIS A 276 -29.02 20.14 -3.14
C HIS A 276 -27.67 19.82 -2.44
N TYR A 277 -27.62 18.81 -1.57
CA TYR A 277 -26.36 18.12 -1.31
C TYR A 277 -25.96 17.41 -2.60
N SER A 278 -25.09 18.08 -3.36
CA SER A 278 -24.49 17.57 -4.59
C SER A 278 -23.90 16.19 -4.30
N CYS A 279 -24.64 15.14 -4.65
CA CYS A 279 -24.15 13.78 -4.60
C CYS A 279 -22.84 13.77 -5.38
N LYS A 280 -21.71 13.43 -4.73
CA LYS A 280 -20.37 13.48 -5.35
C LYS A 280 -20.22 12.59 -6.58
N PHE A 281 -21.18 11.68 -6.80
CA PHE A 281 -21.26 10.78 -7.94
C PHE A 281 -22.12 11.31 -9.10
N HIS A 282 -22.71 12.51 -8.97
CA HIS A 282 -23.58 13.12 -9.96
C HIS A 282 -22.82 14.00 -10.94
N ALA A 283 -23.12 13.89 -12.22
CA ALA A 283 -22.67 14.85 -13.23
C ALA A 283 -23.81 15.82 -13.60
N PRO A 284 -23.57 17.15 -13.63
CA PRO A 284 -24.63 18.15 -13.83
C PRO A 284 -25.43 18.01 -15.14
N TYR A 285 -24.81 17.45 -16.18
CA TYR A 285 -25.44 17.26 -17.49
C TYR A 285 -26.24 15.97 -17.61
N TRP A 286 -26.28 15.13 -16.58
CA TRP A 286 -27.04 13.88 -16.62
C TRP A 286 -28.54 14.13 -16.50
N PRO A 287 -29.36 13.70 -17.48
CA PRO A 287 -30.81 13.68 -17.31
C PRO A 287 -31.20 12.78 -16.13
N GLN A 288 -32.34 13.06 -15.50
CA GLN A 288 -32.78 12.34 -14.29
C GLN A 288 -32.82 10.81 -14.44
N ARG A 289 -33.13 10.30 -15.64
CA ARG A 289 -33.08 8.85 -15.94
C ARG A 289 -31.66 8.28 -15.86
N ILE A 290 -30.67 8.95 -16.46
CA ILE A 290 -29.26 8.55 -16.40
C ILE A 290 -28.76 8.70 -14.97
N ASN A 291 -29.13 9.80 -14.31
CA ASN A 291 -28.78 10.05 -12.93
C ASN A 291 -29.22 8.89 -12.02
N LYS A 292 -30.44 8.35 -12.16
CA LYS A 292 -30.90 7.18 -11.37
C LYS A 292 -30.04 5.93 -11.59
N ALA A 293 -29.51 5.73 -12.80
CA ALA A 293 -28.67 4.58 -13.12
C ALA A 293 -27.32 4.57 -12.38
N ARG A 294 -26.88 5.71 -11.82
CA ARG A 294 -25.69 5.78 -10.97
C ARG A 294 -25.76 4.87 -9.74
N ILE A 295 -26.97 4.60 -9.24
CA ILE A 295 -27.18 3.74 -8.06
C ILE A 295 -26.78 2.30 -8.42
N HIS A 296 -27.19 1.80 -9.59
CA HIS A 296 -26.81 0.47 -10.05
C HIS A 296 -25.31 0.34 -10.37
N LEU A 297 -24.71 1.40 -10.93
CA LEU A 297 -23.25 1.41 -11.11
C LEU A 297 -22.53 1.31 -9.77
N ARG A 298 -22.95 2.11 -8.77
CA ARG A 298 -22.41 2.06 -7.40
C ARG A 298 -22.53 0.67 -6.79
N GLU A 299 -23.70 0.02 -6.89
CA GLU A 299 -23.92 -1.35 -6.42
C GLU A 299 -22.98 -2.37 -7.10
N CYS A 300 -22.76 -2.24 -8.42
CA CYS A 300 -21.86 -3.12 -9.15
C CYS A 300 -20.39 -2.92 -8.74
N VAL A 301 -19.96 -1.67 -8.56
CA VAL A 301 -18.63 -1.31 -8.08
C VAL A 301 -18.41 -1.85 -6.66
N GLU A 302 -19.33 -1.57 -5.73
CA GLU A 302 -19.27 -2.07 -4.35
C GLU A 302 -19.17 -3.60 -4.30
N LYS A 303 -19.98 -4.29 -5.11
CA LYS A 303 -19.93 -5.75 -5.23
C LYS A 303 -18.58 -6.27 -5.73
N ARG A 304 -17.98 -5.64 -6.75
CA ARG A 304 -16.67 -6.05 -7.28
C ARG A 304 -15.55 -5.78 -6.27
N MET A 305 -15.54 -4.59 -5.66
CA MET A 305 -14.57 -4.23 -4.62
C MET A 305 -14.67 -5.14 -3.39
N LEU A 306 -15.88 -5.54 -2.99
CA LEU A 306 -16.10 -6.52 -1.93
C LEU A 306 -15.59 -7.92 -2.30
N ALA A 307 -15.72 -8.32 -3.58
CA ALA A 307 -15.14 -9.58 -4.06
C ALA A 307 -13.61 -9.56 -3.96
N PHE A 308 -12.98 -8.44 -4.29
CA PHE A 308 -11.54 -8.24 -4.12
C PHE A 308 -11.12 -8.23 -2.65
N PHE A 309 -11.86 -7.52 -1.78
CA PHE A 309 -11.60 -7.46 -0.33
C PHE A 309 -11.63 -8.85 0.34
N LYS A 310 -12.43 -9.78 -0.18
CA LYS A 310 -12.49 -11.17 0.29
C LYS A 310 -11.22 -11.98 0.02
N VAL A 311 -10.36 -11.51 -0.88
CA VAL A 311 -9.11 -12.17 -1.26
C VAL A 311 -7.92 -11.40 -0.68
N THR A 312 -7.89 -10.08 -0.86
CA THR A 312 -6.75 -9.22 -0.50
C THR A 312 -7.28 -8.00 0.26
N PRO A 313 -7.65 -8.15 1.55
CA PRO A 313 -8.15 -7.03 2.34
C PRO A 313 -7.05 -5.99 2.56
N SER A 314 -7.43 -4.72 2.68
CA SER A 314 -6.55 -3.64 3.11
C SER A 314 -7.35 -2.55 3.81
N LEU A 315 -6.70 -1.76 4.67
CA LEU A 315 -7.32 -0.63 5.35
C LEU A 315 -7.89 0.40 4.36
N ARG A 316 -7.16 0.69 3.27
CA ARG A 316 -7.62 1.60 2.22
C ARG A 316 -8.90 1.10 1.57
N LEU A 317 -8.92 -0.18 1.15
CA LEU A 317 -10.10 -0.79 0.53
C LEU A 317 -11.30 -0.85 1.48
N TYR A 318 -11.06 -1.14 2.76
CA TYR A 318 -12.08 -1.09 3.81
C TYR A 318 -12.73 0.30 3.90
N ASN A 319 -11.91 1.35 4.04
CA ASN A 319 -12.39 2.73 4.15
C ASN A 319 -13.11 3.20 2.89
N THR A 320 -12.64 2.80 1.72
CA THR A 320 -13.30 3.11 0.45
C THR A 320 -14.66 2.43 0.35
N LEU A 321 -14.77 1.13 0.66
CA LEU A 321 -16.04 0.42 0.66
C LEU A 321 -17.06 1.08 1.60
N LEU A 322 -16.64 1.53 2.79
CA LEU A 322 -17.50 2.31 3.67
C LEU A 322 -17.92 3.66 3.07
N ALA A 323 -16.98 4.39 2.48
CA ALA A 323 -17.25 5.70 1.88
C ALA A 323 -18.20 5.62 0.69
N ILE A 324 -18.10 4.55 -0.10
CA ILE A 324 -18.97 4.33 -1.26
C ILE A 324 -20.19 3.47 -0.94
N SER A 325 -20.43 3.00 0.28
CA SER A 325 -21.63 2.18 0.55
C SER A 325 -22.88 3.04 0.80
N THR A 326 -24.04 2.55 0.36
CA THR A 326 -25.35 3.18 0.68
C THR A 326 -25.72 2.99 2.15
N ASP A 327 -25.29 1.89 2.76
CA ASP A 327 -25.45 1.56 4.18
C ASP A 327 -24.09 1.18 4.78
N ALA A 328 -23.35 2.21 5.21
CA ALA A 328 -22.03 2.04 5.78
C ALA A 328 -22.01 1.13 7.02
N LEU A 329 -23.10 1.08 7.79
CA LEU A 329 -23.17 0.25 9.00
C LEU A 329 -23.26 -1.24 8.62
N SER A 330 -24.19 -1.60 7.73
CA SER A 330 -24.34 -2.98 7.26
C SER A 330 -23.06 -3.46 6.55
N THR A 331 -22.47 -2.60 5.72
CA THR A 331 -21.22 -2.89 5.03
C THR A 331 -20.05 -3.06 6.00
N SER A 332 -19.93 -2.21 7.03
CA SER A 332 -18.91 -2.38 8.09
C SER A 332 -19.03 -3.72 8.81
N LEU A 333 -20.27 -4.17 9.10
CA LEU A 333 -20.52 -5.47 9.71
C LEU A 333 -20.13 -6.62 8.77
N GLU A 334 -20.47 -6.54 7.48
CA GLU A 334 -20.08 -7.55 6.50
C GLU A 334 -18.56 -7.62 6.32
N LEU A 335 -17.89 -6.47 6.18
CA LEU A 335 -16.44 -6.38 6.03
C LEU A 335 -15.72 -6.92 7.26
N SER A 336 -16.17 -6.55 8.46
CA SER A 336 -15.64 -7.11 9.71
C SER A 336 -15.77 -8.65 9.71
N ARG A 337 -16.94 -9.18 9.35
CA ARG A 337 -17.17 -10.63 9.29
C ARG A 337 -16.26 -11.33 8.29
N VAL A 338 -16.08 -10.75 7.10
CA VAL A 338 -15.17 -11.29 6.07
C VAL A 338 -13.73 -11.27 6.58
N MET A 339 -13.28 -10.13 7.10
CA MET A 339 -11.93 -9.93 7.62
C MET A 339 -11.56 -10.98 8.68
N PHE A 340 -12.39 -11.18 9.71
CA PHE A 340 -12.11 -12.18 10.75
C PHE A 340 -12.11 -13.62 10.22
N LYS A 341 -12.87 -13.89 9.15
CA LYS A 341 -12.89 -15.21 8.53
C LYS A 341 -11.58 -15.51 7.80
N ILE A 342 -10.96 -14.52 7.15
CA ILE A 342 -9.78 -14.70 6.29
C ILE A 342 -8.46 -14.26 6.94
N ALA A 343 -8.50 -13.66 8.14
CA ALA A 343 -7.33 -13.10 8.81
C ALA A 343 -6.21 -14.13 9.08
N GLY A 344 -6.54 -15.43 9.13
CA GLY A 344 -5.56 -16.50 9.32
C GLY A 344 -5.07 -17.16 8.03
N ASP A 345 -5.54 -16.73 6.85
CA ASP A 345 -5.24 -17.42 5.58
C ASP A 345 -3.81 -17.10 5.08
N THR A 346 -3.35 -15.86 5.26
CA THR A 346 -2.01 -15.38 4.85
C THR A 346 -1.48 -14.34 5.84
N PRO A 347 -0.15 -14.11 5.90
CA PRO A 347 0.44 -13.00 6.66
C PRO A 347 -0.15 -11.63 6.30
N ASP A 348 -0.33 -11.35 5.00
CA ASP A 348 -0.86 -10.07 4.53
C ASP A 348 -2.32 -9.85 4.98
N ASN A 349 -3.13 -10.92 5.01
CA ASN A 349 -4.51 -10.85 5.53
C ASN A 349 -4.53 -10.52 7.03
N LEU A 350 -3.60 -11.07 7.81
CA LEU A 350 -3.48 -10.75 9.23
C LEU A 350 -3.07 -9.29 9.44
N VAL A 351 -2.07 -8.81 8.70
CA VAL A 351 -1.61 -7.42 8.77
C VAL A 351 -2.74 -6.45 8.45
N ALA A 352 -3.46 -6.69 7.34
CA ALA A 352 -4.61 -5.88 6.97
C ALA A 352 -5.71 -5.90 8.05
N ALA A 353 -5.99 -7.06 8.65
CA ALA A 353 -6.96 -7.16 9.73
C ALA A 353 -6.54 -6.38 10.98
N LEU A 354 -5.24 -6.42 11.34
CA LEU A 354 -4.69 -5.64 12.43
C LEU A 354 -4.78 -4.14 12.14
N ASP A 355 -4.37 -3.68 10.96
CA ASP A 355 -4.44 -2.27 10.57
C ASP A 355 -5.88 -1.74 10.62
N ILE A 356 -6.86 -2.52 10.16
CA ILE A 356 -8.29 -2.17 10.26
C ILE A 356 -8.74 -2.10 11.73
N CYS A 357 -8.39 -3.07 12.56
CA CYS A 357 -8.75 -3.03 13.98
C CYS A 357 -8.03 -1.91 14.74
N ILE A 358 -6.79 -1.57 14.39
CA ILE A 358 -6.05 -0.42 14.93
C ILE A 358 -6.76 0.87 14.55
N ALA A 359 -7.08 1.07 13.28
CA ALA A 359 -7.78 2.27 12.81
C ALA A 359 -9.16 2.46 13.48
N ASN A 360 -9.86 1.35 13.77
CA ASN A 360 -11.15 1.36 14.45
C ASN A 360 -11.06 1.39 16.00
N GLY A 361 -9.86 1.33 16.58
CA GLY A 361 -9.67 1.31 18.04
C GLY A 361 -10.17 0.03 18.74
N GLU A 362 -10.21 -1.10 18.04
CA GLU A 362 -10.85 -2.33 18.50
C GLU A 362 -9.89 -3.25 19.28
N ALA A 363 -9.45 -2.82 20.46
CA ALA A 363 -8.46 -3.55 21.28
C ALA A 363 -8.80 -5.03 21.54
N ASN A 364 -10.08 -5.36 21.79
CA ASN A 364 -10.56 -6.74 21.98
C ASN A 364 -10.32 -7.64 20.76
N ARG A 365 -10.42 -7.07 19.56
CA ARG A 365 -10.23 -7.80 18.31
C ARG A 365 -8.75 -7.94 17.97
N ILE A 366 -7.95 -6.90 18.23
CA ILE A 366 -6.49 -6.96 18.12
C ILE A 366 -5.95 -8.11 18.94
N ILE A 367 -6.35 -8.23 20.22
CA ILE A 367 -5.85 -9.31 21.06
C ILE A 367 -6.27 -10.70 20.56
N PHE A 368 -7.52 -10.85 20.11
CA PHE A 368 -7.99 -12.09 19.52
C PHE A 368 -7.17 -12.51 18.30
N LEU A 369 -6.87 -11.56 17.41
CA LEU A 369 -6.05 -11.80 16.22
C LEU A 369 -4.62 -12.21 16.58
N LEU A 370 -4.00 -11.50 17.54
CA LEU A 370 -2.63 -11.81 18.00
C LEU A 370 -2.57 -13.18 18.70
N ASP A 371 -3.54 -13.50 19.54
CA ASP A 371 -3.57 -14.80 20.23
C ASP A 371 -3.83 -15.96 19.27
N SER A 372 -4.60 -15.73 18.20
CA SER A 372 -4.95 -16.77 17.22
C SER A 372 -3.92 -16.95 16.11
N TYR A 373 -3.29 -15.87 15.66
CA TYR A 373 -2.56 -15.83 14.38
C TYR A 373 -1.18 -15.15 14.45
N SER A 374 -0.67 -14.73 15.61
CA SER A 374 0.63 -14.03 15.71
C SER A 374 1.82 -14.79 15.10
N TYR A 375 1.72 -16.11 14.92
CA TYR A 375 2.75 -16.91 14.25
C TYR A 375 2.89 -16.61 12.75
N LEU A 376 1.90 -15.94 12.13
CA LEU A 376 1.95 -15.50 10.74
C LEU A 376 2.71 -14.18 10.56
N LEU A 377 2.94 -13.42 11.62
CA LEU A 377 3.64 -12.13 11.54
C LEU A 377 5.11 -12.33 11.21
N ARG A 378 5.58 -11.62 10.19
CA ARG A 378 6.99 -11.59 9.76
C ARG A 378 7.73 -10.42 10.39
N PRO A 379 9.08 -10.40 10.33
CA PRO A 379 9.88 -9.27 10.79
C PRO A 379 9.47 -7.91 10.18
N ARG A 380 9.19 -7.83 8.86
CA ARG A 380 8.68 -6.60 8.21
C ARG A 380 7.36 -6.08 8.77
N ASP A 381 6.49 -6.98 9.25
CA ASP A 381 5.18 -6.63 9.81
C ASP A 381 5.31 -5.99 11.22
N GLY A 382 6.54 -5.79 11.71
CA GLY A 382 6.85 -5.23 13.02
C GLY A 382 6.25 -3.85 13.29
N VAL A 383 6.07 -3.01 12.27
CA VAL A 383 5.44 -1.69 12.44
C VAL A 383 3.96 -1.83 12.81
N THR A 384 3.21 -2.66 12.08
CA THR A 384 1.80 -2.96 12.40
C THR A 384 1.68 -3.57 13.79
N LEU A 385 2.58 -4.49 14.17
CA LEU A 385 2.59 -5.07 15.51
C LEU A 385 2.91 -4.03 16.59
N GLN A 386 3.83 -3.08 16.35
CA GLN A 386 4.12 -1.98 17.27
C GLN A 386 2.89 -1.07 17.48
N CYS A 387 2.19 -0.73 16.40
CA CYS A 387 0.94 0.03 16.46
C CYS A 387 -0.16 -0.72 17.23
N ALA A 388 -0.29 -2.04 17.02
CA ALA A 388 -1.19 -2.89 17.80
C ALA A 388 -0.85 -2.86 19.29
N VAL A 389 0.43 -3.01 19.65
CA VAL A 389 0.88 -2.97 21.05
C VAL A 389 0.63 -1.59 21.69
N ALA A 390 0.84 -0.50 20.95
CA ALA A 390 0.51 0.84 21.41
C ALA A 390 -1.00 0.97 21.73
N MET A 391 -1.86 0.54 20.80
CA MET A 391 -3.32 0.54 21.01
C MET A 391 -3.76 -0.30 22.21
N LEU A 392 -3.09 -1.44 22.46
CA LEU A 392 -3.39 -2.28 23.61
C LEU A 392 -2.99 -1.64 24.95
N GLU A 393 -2.02 -0.73 24.99
CA GLU A 393 -1.61 -0.06 26.23
C GLU A 393 -2.72 0.84 26.82
N ASP A 394 -3.46 1.54 25.97
CA ASP A 394 -4.58 2.39 26.39
C ASP A 394 -5.86 1.61 26.71
N SER A 395 -5.79 0.28 26.68
CA SER A 395 -6.92 -0.62 26.92
C SER A 395 -6.75 -1.45 28.21
N SER A 396 -7.74 -2.30 28.52
CA SER A 396 -7.65 -3.29 29.60
C SER A 396 -6.55 -4.34 29.39
N TYR A 397 -5.91 -4.37 28.23
CA TYR A 397 -4.86 -5.34 27.87
C TYR A 397 -3.43 -4.80 28.02
N SER A 398 -3.22 -3.72 28.77
CA SER A 398 -1.89 -3.13 29.00
C SER A 398 -0.84 -4.13 29.51
N HIS A 399 -1.21 -5.10 30.35
CA HIS A 399 -0.29 -6.15 30.77
C HIS A 399 0.19 -7.02 29.59
N ARG A 400 -0.72 -7.31 28.65
CA ARG A 400 -0.39 -8.08 27.46
C ARG A 400 0.49 -7.28 26.51
N SER A 401 0.23 -5.97 26.36
CA SER A 401 1.07 -5.11 25.52
C SER A 401 2.53 -5.10 26.02
N ILE A 402 2.74 -4.98 27.33
CA ILE A 402 4.08 -5.08 27.95
C ILE A 402 4.70 -6.47 27.71
N ALA A 403 3.93 -7.55 27.83
CA ALA A 403 4.45 -8.90 27.60
C ALA A 403 4.89 -9.13 26.15
N ILE A 404 4.14 -8.61 25.16
CA ILE A 404 4.53 -8.64 23.76
C ILE A 404 5.79 -7.79 23.54
N LEU A 405 5.83 -6.56 24.07
CA LEU A 405 7.02 -5.71 24.00
C LEU A 405 8.26 -6.43 24.55
N GLU A 406 8.17 -7.03 25.74
CA GLU A 406 9.28 -7.78 26.34
C GLU A 406 9.70 -8.95 25.44
N LYS A 407 8.75 -9.71 24.88
CA LYS A 407 9.03 -10.81 23.94
C LYS A 407 9.80 -10.32 22.71
N GLU A 408 9.26 -9.33 22.01
CA GLU A 408 9.81 -8.84 20.74
C GLU A 408 11.19 -8.17 20.93
N LEU A 409 11.38 -7.40 22.00
CA LEU A 409 12.69 -6.86 22.37
C LEU A 409 13.73 -7.96 22.60
N ASN A 410 13.34 -9.06 23.24
CA ASN A 410 14.20 -10.20 23.49
C ASN A 410 14.52 -10.97 22.21
N GLU A 411 13.57 -11.10 21.29
CA GLU A 411 13.77 -11.72 19.98
C GLU A 411 14.71 -10.88 19.12
N CYS A 412 14.52 -9.56 19.08
CA CYS A 412 15.44 -8.63 18.42
C CYS A 412 16.86 -8.73 18.99
N LEU A 413 16.99 -8.78 20.32
CA LEU A 413 18.29 -8.93 20.98
C LEU A 413 19.01 -10.22 20.57
N ARG A 414 18.28 -11.35 20.52
CA ARG A 414 18.80 -12.63 20.05
C ARG A 414 19.18 -12.56 18.57
N ALA A 415 18.36 -11.94 17.73
CA ALA A 415 18.64 -11.80 16.30
C ALA A 415 19.92 -10.98 16.06
N ILE A 416 20.10 -9.86 16.78
CA ILE A 416 21.33 -9.07 16.74
C ILE A 416 22.52 -9.92 17.20
N TYR A 417 22.39 -10.63 18.33
CA TYR A 417 23.46 -11.49 18.84
C TYR A 417 23.85 -12.59 17.85
N THR A 418 22.90 -13.29 17.23
CA THR A 418 23.16 -14.32 16.22
C THR A 418 23.92 -13.74 15.02
N ASN A 419 23.51 -12.56 14.54
CA ASN A 419 24.17 -11.89 13.41
C ASN A 419 25.59 -11.39 13.74
N VAL A 420 25.79 -10.86 14.96
CA VAL A 420 27.12 -10.50 15.47
C VAL A 420 27.98 -11.76 15.59
N ARG A 421 27.45 -12.85 16.15
CA ARG A 421 28.16 -14.13 16.29
C ARG A 421 28.57 -14.71 14.94
N ALA A 422 27.76 -14.56 13.89
CA ALA A 422 28.16 -14.97 12.54
C ALA A 422 29.42 -14.22 12.05
N CYS A 423 29.58 -12.95 12.45
CA CYS A 423 30.76 -12.13 12.13
C CYS A 423 31.95 -12.36 13.09
N PHE A 424 31.68 -12.83 14.31
CA PHE A 424 32.67 -13.06 15.37
C PHE A 424 32.51 -14.48 15.97
N SER A 425 32.71 -15.50 15.14
CA SER A 425 32.36 -16.90 15.44
C SER A 425 33.10 -17.51 16.64
N HIS A 426 34.32 -17.06 16.93
CA HIS A 426 35.15 -17.58 18.02
C HIS A 426 34.89 -16.91 19.38
N MET A 427 33.95 -15.95 19.44
CA MET A 427 33.64 -15.21 20.67
C MET A 427 33.09 -16.09 21.80
N GLU A 428 32.47 -17.23 21.46
CA GLU A 428 31.89 -18.16 22.43
C GLU A 428 32.89 -19.16 23.03
N GLU A 429 34.12 -19.19 22.53
CA GLU A 429 35.18 -20.05 23.04
C GLU A 429 35.58 -19.64 24.47
N GLU A 430 35.75 -20.64 25.35
CA GLU A 430 36.03 -20.39 26.77
C GLU A 430 37.30 -19.56 27.00
N ALA A 431 38.33 -19.75 26.15
CA ALA A 431 39.55 -18.96 26.18
C ALA A 431 39.28 -17.47 25.91
N ASN A 432 38.43 -17.17 24.93
CA ASN A 432 38.10 -15.79 24.54
C ASN A 432 37.13 -15.15 25.55
N LYS A 433 36.24 -15.93 26.18
CA LYS A 433 35.41 -15.47 27.31
C LYS A 433 36.23 -15.10 28.53
N LYS A 434 37.20 -15.95 28.91
CA LYS A 434 38.12 -15.68 30.03
C LYS A 434 38.96 -14.43 29.76
N GLU A 435 39.50 -14.31 28.55
CA GLU A 435 40.27 -13.14 28.13
C GLU A 435 39.43 -11.86 28.18
N LEU A 436 38.18 -11.90 27.68
CA LEU A 436 37.24 -10.79 27.77
C LEU A 436 36.99 -10.37 29.24
N GLY A 437 36.83 -11.35 30.13
CA GLY A 437 36.68 -11.10 31.57
C GLY A 437 37.90 -10.39 32.18
N GLU A 438 39.12 -10.73 31.76
CA GLU A 438 40.34 -10.05 32.19
C GLU A 438 40.46 -8.63 31.60
N ILE A 439 40.10 -8.45 30.32
CA ILE A 439 40.06 -7.13 29.67
C ILE A 439 39.11 -6.17 30.41
N LEU A 440 37.93 -6.65 30.81
CA LEU A 440 36.92 -5.84 31.49
C LEU A 440 37.36 -5.39 32.90
N LYS A 441 38.34 -6.06 33.54
CA LYS A 441 38.92 -5.63 34.82
C LYS A 441 39.97 -4.53 34.66
N LEU A 442 40.54 -4.35 33.47
CA LEU A 442 41.55 -3.33 33.22
C LEU A 442 40.93 -1.91 33.24
N ARG A 443 41.73 -0.94 33.68
CA ARG A 443 41.34 0.47 33.70
C ARG A 443 40.95 0.93 32.29
N ASN A 444 39.78 1.55 32.17
CA ASN A 444 39.33 2.18 30.92
C ASN A 444 40.41 3.13 30.38
N ASN A 445 40.63 3.13 29.06
CA ASN A 445 41.60 3.98 28.36
C ASN A 445 43.08 3.73 28.69
N SER A 446 43.43 2.61 29.34
CA SER A 446 44.84 2.21 29.42
C SER A 446 45.32 1.63 28.08
N SER A 447 46.56 1.94 27.67
CA SER A 447 47.14 1.39 26.43
C SER A 447 47.12 -0.15 26.44
N THR A 448 47.47 -0.77 27.58
CA THR A 448 47.39 -2.23 27.75
C THR A 448 46.01 -2.81 27.47
N ARG A 449 44.94 -2.08 27.83
CA ARG A 449 43.57 -2.50 27.51
C ARG A 449 43.29 -2.35 26.02
N GLN A 450 43.65 -1.22 25.42
CA GLN A 450 43.44 -0.99 23.99
C GLN A 450 44.10 -2.08 23.14
N ASP A 451 45.36 -2.41 23.44
CA ASP A 451 46.11 -3.46 22.72
C ASP A 451 45.44 -4.83 22.85
N ARG A 452 44.98 -5.19 24.07
CA ARG A 452 44.26 -6.45 24.29
C ARG A 452 42.89 -6.48 23.64
N VAL A 453 42.19 -5.34 23.57
CA VAL A 453 40.89 -5.25 22.88
C VAL A 453 41.07 -5.49 21.39
N VAL A 454 42.03 -4.82 20.73
CA VAL A 454 42.32 -5.02 19.30
C VAL A 454 42.69 -6.49 19.05
N SER A 455 43.64 -7.03 19.83
CA SER A 455 44.06 -8.42 19.70
C SER A 455 42.93 -9.42 19.93
N TRP A 456 42.02 -9.13 20.88
CA TRP A 456 40.85 -9.98 21.15
C TRP A 456 39.86 -9.91 19.99
N VAL A 457 39.52 -8.72 19.47
CA VAL A 457 38.60 -8.56 18.33
C VAL A 457 39.13 -9.27 17.09
N ASP A 458 40.41 -9.11 16.77
CA ASP A 458 41.03 -9.81 15.63
C ASP A 458 40.99 -11.33 15.80
N ARG A 459 41.17 -11.83 17.03
CA ARG A 459 41.11 -13.27 17.32
C ARG A 459 39.69 -13.82 17.21
N VAL A 460 38.67 -13.05 17.63
CA VAL A 460 37.28 -13.54 17.60
C VAL A 460 36.59 -13.33 16.27
N ALA A 461 37.10 -12.42 15.41
CA ALA A 461 36.58 -12.17 14.09
C ALA A 461 36.59 -13.45 13.25
N THR A 462 35.45 -13.77 12.63
CA THR A 462 35.38 -14.86 11.67
C THR A 462 36.32 -14.52 10.51
N PRO A 463 37.28 -15.39 10.13
CA PRO A 463 38.16 -15.15 8.99
C PRO A 463 37.34 -14.71 7.78
N SER A 464 37.81 -13.69 7.07
CA SER A 464 37.19 -13.29 5.80
C SER A 464 37.54 -14.34 4.76
N ASN A 465 36.87 -15.49 4.78
CA ASN A 465 36.73 -16.26 3.56
C ASN A 465 36.08 -15.29 2.58
N GLY A 466 36.75 -14.98 1.46
CA GLY A 466 36.24 -14.04 0.46
C GLY A 466 34.76 -14.31 0.19
N PRO A 467 33.96 -13.27 -0.12
CA PRO A 467 32.52 -13.45 -0.30
C PRO A 467 32.30 -14.64 -1.23
N MET A 468 31.54 -15.66 -0.76
CA MET A 468 31.13 -16.73 -1.66
C MET A 468 30.50 -16.04 -2.86
N HIS A 469 31.09 -16.22 -4.03
CA HIS A 469 30.65 -15.57 -5.26
C HIS A 469 29.14 -15.79 -5.39
N PRO A 470 28.30 -14.78 -5.66
CA PRO A 470 26.85 -14.98 -5.74
C PRO A 470 26.46 -16.05 -6.75
N MET A 471 27.23 -16.23 -7.84
CA MET A 471 27.03 -17.39 -8.72
C MET A 471 27.36 -18.72 -8.05
N ALA A 472 28.29 -18.77 -7.10
CA ALA A 472 28.54 -19.96 -6.30
C ALA A 472 27.36 -20.31 -5.40
N LEU A 473 26.72 -19.30 -4.79
CA LEU A 473 25.50 -19.50 -4.01
C LEU A 473 24.32 -19.90 -4.90
N ALA A 474 24.08 -19.18 -5.99
CA ALA A 474 23.01 -19.48 -6.93
C ALA A 474 23.21 -20.84 -7.61
N ALA A 475 24.44 -21.19 -8.01
CA ALA A 475 24.77 -22.52 -8.53
C ALA A 475 24.52 -23.60 -7.47
N MET A 476 24.92 -23.37 -6.22
CA MET A 476 24.65 -24.30 -5.12
C MET A 476 23.15 -24.49 -4.87
N MET A 477 22.35 -23.42 -4.91
CA MET A 477 20.88 -23.48 -4.77
C MET A 477 20.20 -24.14 -5.97
N MET A 478 20.75 -23.96 -7.17
CA MET A 478 20.27 -24.57 -8.42
C MET A 478 20.82 -25.99 -8.63
N GLY A 479 21.60 -26.54 -7.68
CA GLY A 479 22.23 -27.85 -7.81
C GLY A 479 23.26 -27.96 -8.94
N LEU A 480 23.76 -26.82 -9.43
CA LEU A 480 24.77 -26.76 -10.49
C LEU A 480 26.16 -27.03 -9.88
N PRO A 481 26.94 -27.98 -10.41
CA PRO A 481 28.29 -28.25 -9.94
C PRO A 481 29.15 -27.00 -10.14
N MET A 482 29.76 -26.55 -9.05
CA MET A 482 30.74 -25.48 -9.07
C MET A 482 31.93 -25.90 -9.94
N LEU A 483 32.19 -25.20 -11.03
CA LEU A 483 33.43 -25.35 -11.80
C LEU A 483 34.57 -24.76 -10.96
N PRO A 484 35.53 -25.56 -10.49
CA PRO A 484 36.69 -25.03 -9.78
C PRO A 484 37.60 -24.32 -10.79
N GLY A 485 37.76 -23.00 -10.69
CA GLY A 485 38.80 -22.30 -11.45
C GLY A 485 38.53 -20.86 -11.94
N SER A 486 37.41 -20.21 -11.64
CA SER A 486 37.25 -18.78 -11.94
C SER A 486 37.78 -17.92 -10.78
N GLU A 487 39.09 -17.84 -10.64
CA GLU A 487 39.79 -17.05 -9.61
C GLU A 487 40.21 -15.66 -10.11
N ASP A 488 39.38 -15.00 -10.94
CA ASP A 488 39.60 -13.57 -11.22
C ASP A 488 38.96 -12.72 -10.11
N PRO A 489 39.75 -12.06 -9.24
CA PRO A 489 39.23 -11.41 -8.02
C PRO A 489 38.73 -9.98 -8.21
N ASP A 490 38.77 -9.43 -9.43
CA ASP A 490 38.56 -8.00 -9.69
C ASP A 490 37.10 -7.59 -10.01
N ASP A 491 36.15 -8.52 -10.05
CA ASP A 491 34.72 -8.21 -10.25
C ASP A 491 33.98 -7.93 -8.91
N GLY A 492 34.51 -6.99 -8.12
CA GLY A 492 33.97 -6.58 -6.81
C GLY A 492 32.57 -5.95 -6.82
N ASP A 493 32.01 -5.67 -8.00
CA ASP A 493 30.75 -4.94 -8.17
C ASP A 493 29.53 -5.81 -8.53
N PHE A 494 29.65 -7.15 -8.59
CA PHE A 494 28.49 -8.00 -8.92
C PHE A 494 27.45 -8.08 -7.79
N LEU A 495 27.81 -7.76 -6.55
CA LEU A 495 26.84 -7.61 -5.45
C LEU A 495 25.98 -6.34 -5.59
N ASN A 496 26.41 -5.35 -6.38
CA ASN A 496 25.58 -4.24 -6.86
C ASN A 496 24.70 -4.65 -8.05
N PHE A 497 25.02 -5.74 -8.74
CA PHE A 497 24.15 -6.32 -9.79
C PHE A 497 22.98 -7.12 -9.21
N LEU A 498 23.11 -7.56 -7.95
CA LEU A 498 22.00 -8.00 -7.09
C LEU A 498 21.41 -6.83 -6.28
N ASP A 499 21.54 -5.59 -6.75
CA ASP A 499 20.58 -4.54 -6.44
C ASP A 499 19.26 -4.85 -7.19
N LEU A 500 18.73 -6.03 -6.86
CA LEU A 500 17.37 -6.47 -7.15
C LEU A 500 16.49 -5.29 -6.78
N ASP A 501 15.90 -4.64 -7.79
CA ASP A 501 15.17 -3.37 -7.70
C ASP A 501 14.64 -3.20 -6.28
N THR A 502 15.25 -2.31 -5.49
CA THR A 502 15.00 -2.21 -4.05
C THR A 502 13.52 -2.01 -3.72
N ASN A 503 12.72 -1.68 -4.73
CA ASN A 503 11.29 -1.44 -4.65
C ASN A 503 10.43 -2.67 -5.04
N ASP A 504 11.03 -3.79 -5.46
CA ASP A 504 10.31 -5.03 -5.75
C ASP A 504 9.83 -5.69 -4.45
N SER A 505 8.51 -5.74 -4.27
CA SER A 505 7.84 -6.31 -3.10
C SER A 505 7.99 -7.83 -2.98
N ASP A 506 8.15 -8.53 -4.11
CA ASP A 506 8.21 -10.00 -4.12
C ASP A 506 9.53 -10.51 -3.54
N LEU A 507 10.56 -9.67 -3.57
CA LEU A 507 11.90 -9.96 -3.06
C LEU A 507 12.10 -9.47 -1.62
N GLU A 508 11.13 -8.77 -1.04
CA GLU A 508 11.23 -8.21 0.29
C GLU A 508 11.41 -9.30 1.36
N ASP A 509 10.68 -10.42 1.26
CA ASP A 509 10.83 -11.54 2.20
C ASP A 509 12.24 -12.15 2.18
N LEU A 510 12.85 -12.24 0.99
CA LEU A 510 14.23 -12.68 0.84
C LEU A 510 15.21 -11.65 1.40
N ARG A 511 14.98 -10.35 1.16
CA ARG A 511 15.81 -9.28 1.73
C ARG A 511 15.76 -9.32 3.26
N ASP A 512 14.59 -9.52 3.84
CA ASP A 512 14.40 -9.66 5.28
C ASP A 512 15.11 -10.89 5.85
N GLU A 513 15.09 -12.01 5.12
CA GLU A 513 15.79 -13.23 5.53
C GLU A 513 17.32 -13.05 5.55
N PHE A 514 17.89 -12.41 4.52
CA PHE A 514 19.35 -12.29 4.37
C PHE A 514 19.96 -11.01 4.95
N ARG A 515 19.18 -9.92 5.03
CA ARG A 515 19.60 -8.58 5.47
C ARG A 515 18.49 -7.90 6.28
N PRO A 516 18.06 -8.50 7.42
CA PRO A 516 17.00 -7.93 8.23
C PRO A 516 17.37 -6.52 8.69
N ASN A 517 16.40 -5.60 8.68
CA ASN A 517 16.56 -4.24 9.17
C ASN A 517 16.54 -4.18 10.72
N LEU A 518 17.46 -4.91 11.35
CA LEU A 518 17.53 -5.11 12.80
C LEU A 518 17.61 -3.79 13.59
N LYS A 519 18.27 -2.78 13.03
CA LYS A 519 18.38 -1.46 13.65
C LYS A 519 17.01 -0.78 13.73
N ALA A 520 16.27 -0.69 12.62
CA ALA A 520 14.96 -0.04 12.61
C ALA A 520 13.97 -0.79 13.51
N ILE A 521 13.93 -2.13 13.40
CA ILE A 521 13.04 -2.97 14.22
C ILE A 521 13.34 -2.78 15.71
N PHE A 522 14.61 -2.90 16.13
CA PHE A 522 14.99 -2.72 17.54
C PHE A 522 14.70 -1.30 18.02
N ASN A 523 14.94 -0.27 17.19
CA ASN A 523 14.64 1.12 17.56
C ASN A 523 13.14 1.38 17.71
N GLY A 524 12.31 0.84 16.83
CA GLY A 524 10.85 0.94 16.95
C GLY A 524 10.37 0.40 18.29
N TRP A 525 10.84 -0.79 18.67
CA TRP A 525 10.50 -1.38 19.98
C TRP A 525 11.08 -0.61 21.17
N VAL A 526 12.31 -0.11 21.08
CA VAL A 526 12.90 0.72 22.15
C VAL A 526 12.14 2.05 22.29
N HIS A 527 11.72 2.65 21.17
CA HIS A 527 10.94 3.88 21.16
C HIS A 527 9.55 3.66 21.77
N LEU A 528 8.84 2.62 21.33
CA LEU A 528 7.56 2.24 21.91
C LEU A 528 7.68 1.95 23.42
N GLY A 529 8.72 1.21 23.83
CA GLY A 529 9.01 0.95 25.24
C GLY A 529 9.32 2.19 26.08
N GLN A 530 9.66 3.33 25.47
CA GLN A 530 9.80 4.59 26.19
C GLN A 530 8.45 5.29 26.38
N GLY A 531 7.50 5.09 25.47
CA GLY A 531 6.16 5.69 25.51
C GLY A 531 5.18 4.97 26.44
N ILE A 532 5.22 3.64 26.48
CA ILE A 532 4.22 2.85 27.22
C ILE A 532 4.44 2.82 28.74
N LYS A 533 3.34 2.76 29.51
CA LYS A 533 3.39 2.56 30.97
C LYS A 533 4.11 1.24 31.31
N GLY A 534 5.11 1.30 32.19
CA GLY A 534 5.93 0.14 32.56
C GLY A 534 7.02 -0.24 31.55
N GLY A 535 7.03 0.35 30.35
CA GLY A 535 8.03 0.05 29.32
C GLY A 535 9.47 0.39 29.74
N SER A 536 9.66 1.47 30.50
CA SER A 536 10.98 1.81 31.07
C SER A 536 11.57 0.70 31.94
N LEU A 537 10.73 -0.06 32.66
CA LEU A 537 11.19 -1.20 33.45
C LEU A 537 11.56 -2.38 32.54
N ALA A 538 10.75 -2.65 31.51
CA ALA A 538 11.06 -3.67 30.49
C ALA A 538 12.41 -3.38 29.79
N LEU A 539 12.67 -2.13 29.40
CA LEU A 539 13.93 -1.72 28.79
C LEU A 539 15.13 -1.88 29.75
N ALA A 540 14.95 -1.61 31.04
CA ALA A 540 15.99 -1.83 32.05
C ALA A 540 16.30 -3.33 32.22
N LYS A 541 15.27 -4.19 32.26
CA LYS A 541 15.45 -5.66 32.28
C LYS A 541 16.14 -6.16 31.02
N LEU A 542 15.74 -5.66 29.85
CA LEU A 542 16.37 -5.99 28.58
C LEU A 542 17.85 -5.65 28.57
N TYR A 543 18.23 -4.47 29.09
CA TYR A 543 19.63 -4.09 29.21
C TYR A 543 20.42 -5.06 30.10
N VAL A 544 19.88 -5.43 31.27
CA VAL A 544 20.55 -6.42 32.15
C VAL A 544 20.76 -7.73 31.41
N LYS A 545 19.73 -8.24 30.75
CA LYS A 545 19.80 -9.47 29.95
C LYS A 545 20.74 -9.36 28.75
N ALA A 546 20.82 -8.20 28.10
CA ALA A 546 21.79 -7.92 27.05
C ALA A 546 23.23 -8.04 27.54
N ILE A 547 23.54 -7.49 28.72
CA ILE A 547 24.87 -7.64 29.33
C ILE A 547 25.16 -9.09 29.72
N GLU A 548 24.16 -9.83 30.21
CA GLU A 548 24.31 -11.25 30.56
C GLU A 548 24.60 -12.12 29.34
N GLN A 549 23.88 -11.91 28.23
CA GLN A 549 24.05 -12.67 26.99
C GLN A 549 25.29 -12.23 26.20
N MET A 550 25.63 -10.95 26.27
CA MET A 550 26.72 -10.32 25.51
C MET A 550 27.63 -9.50 26.43
N PRO A 551 28.52 -10.16 27.20
CA PRO A 551 29.35 -9.47 28.21
C PRO A 551 30.23 -8.36 27.63
N TRP A 552 30.60 -8.45 26.35
CA TRP A 552 31.38 -7.46 25.64
C TRP A 552 30.67 -6.10 25.51
N LEU A 553 29.33 -6.04 25.63
CA LEU A 553 28.58 -4.77 25.69
C LEU A 553 28.92 -3.93 26.94
N ALA A 554 29.52 -4.54 27.97
CA ALA A 554 30.00 -3.81 29.14
C ALA A 554 31.12 -2.81 28.78
N GLY A 555 32.00 -3.16 27.84
CA GLY A 555 33.12 -2.33 27.37
C GLY A 555 32.79 -1.57 26.10
N SER A 556 32.61 -0.25 26.17
CA SER A 556 32.27 0.55 24.98
C SER A 556 33.38 0.58 23.92
N ASP A 557 34.63 0.50 24.36
CA ASP A 557 35.82 0.35 23.52
C ASP A 557 35.84 -0.98 22.76
N ILE A 558 35.39 -2.07 23.39
CA ILE A 558 35.28 -3.39 22.76
C ILE A 558 34.27 -3.33 21.60
N VAL A 559 33.09 -2.78 21.87
CA VAL A 559 32.05 -2.63 20.85
C VAL A 559 32.49 -1.72 19.71
N ASN A 560 33.19 -0.61 20.01
CA ASN A 560 33.71 0.29 18.99
C ASN A 560 34.71 -0.43 18.08
N GLU A 561 35.57 -1.29 18.64
CA GLU A 561 36.55 -2.03 17.85
C GLU A 561 35.88 -3.13 17.01
N MET A 562 34.87 -3.82 17.54
CA MET A 562 34.02 -4.72 16.74
C MET A 562 33.33 -3.97 15.57
N VAL A 563 32.84 -2.75 15.82
CA VAL A 563 32.27 -1.88 14.76
C VAL A 563 33.33 -1.50 13.73
N ASN A 564 34.55 -1.13 14.15
CA ASN A 564 35.66 -0.85 13.23
C ASN A 564 35.95 -2.06 12.34
N LYS A 565 36.02 -3.26 12.92
CA LYS A 565 36.21 -4.50 12.17
C LYS A 565 35.10 -4.78 11.17
N LEU A 566 33.85 -4.46 11.51
CA LEU A 566 32.72 -4.60 10.57
C LEU A 566 32.74 -3.57 9.44
N ARG A 567 33.34 -2.37 9.63
CA ARG A 567 33.50 -1.37 8.56
C ARG A 567 34.39 -1.87 7.42
N GLU A 568 35.30 -2.78 7.73
CA GLU A 568 36.13 -3.47 6.73
C GLU A 568 35.30 -4.43 5.83
N ARG A 569 34.01 -4.65 6.14
CA ARG A 569 33.11 -5.60 5.45
C ARG A 569 31.80 -4.94 5.00
N PRO A 570 31.75 -4.33 3.81
CA PRO A 570 30.57 -3.62 3.31
C PRO A 570 29.28 -4.48 3.31
N ASN A 571 29.40 -5.78 3.02
CA ASN A 571 28.27 -6.73 3.02
C ASN A 571 27.66 -7.00 4.41
N LYS A 572 28.29 -6.53 5.50
CA LYS A 572 27.80 -6.64 6.89
C LYS A 572 27.34 -5.31 7.48
N ASN A 573 27.02 -4.32 6.64
CA ASN A 573 26.55 -3.01 7.12
C ASN A 573 25.30 -3.11 8.02
N HIS A 574 24.35 -4.00 7.72
CA HIS A 574 23.17 -4.23 8.58
C HIS A 574 23.54 -4.68 10.00
N VAL A 575 24.57 -5.52 10.16
CA VAL A 575 25.08 -5.96 11.48
C VAL A 575 25.79 -4.82 12.20
N LEU A 576 26.61 -4.05 11.47
CA LEU A 576 27.29 -2.87 11.99
C LEU A 576 26.30 -1.86 12.56
N GLU A 577 25.25 -1.57 11.81
CA GLU A 577 24.21 -0.62 12.19
C GLU A 577 23.44 -1.09 13.43
N ALA A 578 23.07 -2.37 13.47
CA ALA A 578 22.40 -2.96 14.62
C ALA A 578 23.28 -2.96 15.89
N LEU A 579 24.57 -3.30 15.76
CA LEU A 579 25.54 -3.30 16.86
C LEU A 579 25.79 -1.88 17.40
N SER A 580 25.96 -0.91 16.50
CA SER A 580 26.14 0.51 16.86
C SER A 580 24.93 1.05 17.62
N ASN A 581 23.73 0.64 17.19
CA ASN A 581 22.48 1.02 17.82
C ASN A 581 22.31 0.36 19.21
N LEU A 582 22.61 -0.93 19.34
CA LEU A 582 22.60 -1.65 20.61
C LEU A 582 23.61 -1.07 21.62
N SER A 583 24.78 -0.63 21.15
CA SER A 583 25.78 0.09 21.95
C SER A 583 25.22 1.40 22.50
N SER A 584 24.53 2.17 21.64
CA SER A 584 23.92 3.45 22.01
C SER A 584 22.79 3.25 23.03
N PHE A 585 21.92 2.26 22.82
CA PHE A 585 20.92 1.85 23.80
C PHE A 585 21.56 1.49 25.15
N SER A 586 22.61 0.66 25.14
CA SER A 586 23.33 0.22 26.33
C SER A 586 23.95 1.40 27.12
N LYS A 587 24.51 2.39 26.40
CA LYS A 587 25.03 3.62 27.01
C LYS A 587 23.92 4.41 27.72
N ILE A 588 22.76 4.58 27.06
CA ILE A 588 21.60 5.28 27.63
C ILE A 588 21.09 4.56 28.88
N GLN A 589 20.87 3.24 28.81
CA GLN A 589 20.35 2.47 29.94
C GLN A 589 21.32 2.43 31.12
N ARG A 590 22.62 2.31 30.86
CA ARG A 590 23.66 2.40 31.91
C ARG A 590 23.61 3.75 32.63
N LYS A 591 23.47 4.85 31.89
CA LYS A 591 23.32 6.20 32.46
C LYS A 591 22.06 6.28 33.33
N LYS A 592 20.92 5.80 32.82
CA LYS A 592 19.64 5.78 33.57
C LYS A 592 19.75 4.97 34.87
N LEU A 593 20.30 3.76 34.82
CA LEU A 593 20.52 2.90 36.00
C LEU A 593 21.44 3.55 37.04
N ARG A 594 22.52 4.21 36.59
CA ARG A 594 23.42 4.95 37.50
C ARG A 594 22.70 6.10 38.19
N LEU A 595 21.94 6.89 37.45
CA LEU A 595 21.15 8.00 38.02
C LEU A 595 20.09 7.49 39.00
N ALA A 596 19.40 6.41 38.67
CA ALA A 596 18.41 5.79 39.56
C ALA A 596 19.05 5.30 40.88
N ARG A 597 20.24 4.68 40.82
CA ARG A 597 20.98 4.26 42.02
C ARG A 597 21.43 5.45 42.88
N VAL A 598 21.94 6.51 42.26
CA VAL A 598 22.34 7.74 42.97
C VAL A 598 21.13 8.37 43.66
N GLU A 599 19.99 8.44 42.98
CA GLU A 599 18.75 8.96 43.56
C GLU A 599 18.22 8.07 44.70
N GLN A 600 18.29 6.75 44.56
CA GLN A 600 17.92 5.82 45.61
C GLN A 600 18.82 5.96 46.85
N GLN A 601 20.13 6.11 46.65
CA GLN A 601 21.08 6.37 47.73
C GLN A 601 20.79 7.70 48.42
N ARG A 602 20.46 8.76 47.67
CA ARG A 602 20.06 10.06 48.22
C ARG A 602 18.80 9.96 49.07
N ARG A 603 17.77 9.24 48.60
CA ARG A 603 16.51 9.00 49.34
C ARG A 603 16.70 8.14 50.58
N ALA A 604 17.61 7.17 50.54
CA ALA A 604 17.97 6.36 51.71
C ALA A 604 18.71 7.20 52.76
N ALA A 605 19.64 8.06 52.33
CA ALA A 605 20.35 8.98 53.21
C ALA A 605 19.41 10.02 53.85
N SER A 606 18.39 10.51 53.14
CA SER A 606 17.41 11.47 53.69
C SER A 606 16.36 10.84 54.61
N LYS A 607 16.21 9.51 54.63
CA LYS A 607 15.27 8.78 55.49
C LYS A 607 15.93 8.17 56.73
N ALA A 608 17.24 8.33 56.90
CA ALA A 608 17.91 7.95 58.14
C ALA A 608 17.42 8.86 59.28
N PRO A 609 16.91 8.31 60.39
CA PRO A 609 16.39 9.12 61.50
C PRO A 609 17.53 9.90 62.13
N VAL A 610 17.35 11.22 62.27
CA VAL A 610 18.18 12.10 63.08
C VAL A 610 17.97 11.71 64.55
N ALA A 611 18.68 10.68 64.99
CA ALA A 611 18.81 10.33 66.39
C ALA A 611 20.15 10.86 66.90
N ALA A 612 20.05 11.74 67.90
CA ALA A 612 21.08 12.22 68.82
C ALA A 612 22.12 13.24 68.30
N SER A 613 21.84 14.52 68.58
CA SER A 613 22.87 15.50 68.99
C SER A 613 22.20 16.64 69.78
N SER A 614 21.89 16.36 71.05
CA SER A 614 21.62 17.37 72.08
C SER A 614 22.92 17.86 72.73
N THR A 615 22.87 19.09 73.27
CA THR A 615 23.87 19.81 74.11
C THR A 615 25.14 20.26 73.36
N SER A 616 25.55 21.54 73.34
CA SER A 616 25.65 22.50 74.45
C SER A 616 25.66 23.98 74.02
N ALA A 617 25.11 24.86 74.87
CA ALA A 617 25.03 26.31 74.72
C ALA A 617 26.30 27.06 75.18
N THR A 618 26.58 28.24 74.60
CA THR A 618 27.04 29.47 75.31
C THR A 618 27.05 30.69 74.35
N PRO A 619 26.92 31.95 74.87
CA PRO A 619 26.34 33.08 74.12
C PRO A 619 27.29 34.27 73.80
N THR A 620 26.97 35.00 72.71
CA THR A 620 27.06 36.48 72.44
C THR A 620 28.41 37.24 72.57
N PRO A 621 28.59 38.48 72.02
CA PRO A 621 27.66 39.38 71.29
C PRO A 621 28.18 40.04 69.97
N ASP A 622 27.22 40.59 69.21
CA ASP A 622 27.15 41.81 68.38
C ASP A 622 28.37 42.37 67.61
N PHE A 623 28.16 42.72 66.31
CA PHE A 623 28.26 44.09 65.79
C PHE A 623 27.74 44.22 64.33
N PHE A 624 26.78 45.16 64.15
CA PHE A 624 26.32 45.95 62.98
C PHE A 624 26.80 45.67 61.53
N ASN A 625 25.86 45.53 60.59
CA ASN A 625 25.39 46.58 59.62
C ASN A 625 24.38 45.97 58.61
N THR A 626 23.12 46.42 58.49
CA THR A 626 22.60 47.52 57.62
C THR A 626 23.07 47.36 56.15
N THR A 627 22.23 47.14 55.13
CA THR A 627 21.20 48.03 54.54
C THR A 627 20.36 47.19 53.52
N SER A 628 19.02 47.16 53.60
CA SER A 628 18.02 47.89 52.74
C SER A 628 18.01 47.44 51.25
N SER A 629 16.90 47.16 50.55
CA SER A 629 15.54 47.74 50.59
C SER A 629 14.54 46.91 49.76
N ALA A 630 13.27 46.89 50.23
CA ALA A 630 11.98 47.12 49.55
C ALA A 630 11.74 46.65 48.08
N SER A 631 10.57 46.15 47.66
CA SER A 631 9.20 46.62 47.98
C SER A 631 8.11 45.64 47.49
N SER A 632 7.03 45.50 48.29
CA SER A 632 5.57 45.53 47.96
C SER A 632 5.05 44.94 46.62
N SER A 633 3.90 44.26 46.49
CA SER A 633 2.63 44.33 47.24
C SER A 633 1.69 43.18 46.85
N SER A 634 0.79 42.80 47.77
CA SER A 634 -0.67 42.53 47.62
C SER A 634 -1.14 41.45 46.60
N THR A 635 -2.15 40.58 46.80
CA THR A 635 -3.40 40.62 47.58
C THR A 635 -4.01 39.20 47.70
N MET A 636 -4.75 38.98 48.80
CA MET A 636 -5.80 38.00 49.12
C MET A 636 -6.14 36.83 48.17
N ALA A 637 -6.26 35.61 48.73
CA ALA A 637 -7.53 35.02 49.18
C ALA A 637 -7.44 33.49 49.30
N GLN A 638 -7.79 32.97 50.47
CA GLN A 638 -8.06 31.56 50.77
C GLN A 638 -9.48 31.19 50.25
N PRO A 639 -9.79 29.91 49.98
CA PRO A 639 -10.08 29.00 51.09
C PRO A 639 -9.55 27.56 50.96
N SER A 640 -9.45 26.99 52.16
CA SER A 640 -9.31 25.60 52.58
C SER A 640 -9.79 24.49 51.65
N GLU A 641 -8.90 23.57 51.30
CA GLU A 641 -9.19 22.13 51.20
C GLU A 641 -8.06 21.31 51.84
N SER A 642 -8.47 20.32 52.62
CA SER A 642 -7.66 19.45 53.47
C SER A 642 -6.76 18.51 52.65
N PRO A 643 -5.50 18.23 53.06
CA PRO A 643 -4.71 17.19 52.41
C PRO A 643 -5.11 15.81 52.98
N ARG A 644 -5.66 14.96 52.12
CA ARG A 644 -5.71 13.51 52.35
C ARG A 644 -4.29 12.96 52.28
N SER A 645 -3.89 12.34 53.38
CA SER A 645 -2.65 11.60 53.54
C SER A 645 -2.74 10.26 52.80
N ASP A 646 -2.36 10.23 51.52
CA ASP A 646 -2.08 8.98 50.82
C ASP A 646 -0.66 8.51 51.12
N SER A 647 -0.58 7.41 51.87
CA SER A 647 0.64 6.70 52.18
C SER A 647 1.17 6.01 50.91
N PRO A 648 2.48 6.03 50.60
CA PRO A 648 3.04 5.24 49.52
C PRO A 648 3.01 3.73 49.88
N PRO A 649 2.78 2.83 48.91
CA PRO A 649 2.78 1.40 49.19
C PRO A 649 4.17 0.92 49.58
N LEU A 650 4.23 0.09 50.62
CA LEU A 650 5.43 -0.59 51.10
C LEU A 650 5.88 -1.62 50.05
N LEU A 651 7.10 -1.45 49.54
CA LEU A 651 7.81 -2.48 48.76
C LEU A 651 8.30 -3.57 49.73
N ILE A 652 7.67 -4.74 49.66
CA ILE A 652 8.12 -5.97 50.33
C ILE A 652 9.32 -6.53 49.54
N PRO A 653 10.41 -6.97 50.20
CA PRO A 653 11.49 -7.68 49.53
C PRO A 653 11.02 -9.03 49.01
N VAL A 654 11.13 -9.26 47.70
CA VAL A 654 10.88 -10.57 47.08
C VAL A 654 12.03 -11.51 47.44
N THR A 655 11.75 -12.48 48.32
CA THR A 655 12.58 -13.69 48.49
C THR A 655 12.37 -14.64 47.31
N PRO A 656 13.42 -15.33 46.82
CA PRO A 656 13.26 -16.30 45.73
C PRO A 656 12.42 -17.50 46.19
N PRO A 657 11.52 -18.04 45.34
CA PRO A 657 10.70 -19.18 45.70
C PRO A 657 11.54 -20.44 45.84
N ARG A 658 11.27 -21.17 46.92
CA ARG A 658 11.84 -22.47 47.26
C ARG A 658 11.31 -23.52 46.27
N SER A 659 12.22 -24.26 45.63
CA SER A 659 11.92 -25.33 44.66
C SER A 659 11.00 -26.40 45.27
N PRO A 660 9.93 -26.85 44.58
CA PRO A 660 9.16 -28.01 44.99
C PRO A 660 9.92 -29.33 44.69
N PRO A 661 9.64 -30.42 45.42
CA PRO A 661 10.26 -31.73 45.20
C PRO A 661 9.80 -32.36 43.88
N PRO A 662 10.57 -33.31 43.30
CA PRO A 662 10.31 -33.86 41.99
C PRO A 662 9.06 -34.73 41.99
N VAL A 663 8.11 -34.41 41.12
CA VAL A 663 6.97 -35.27 40.79
C VAL A 663 7.41 -36.24 39.70
N SER A 664 7.26 -37.53 40.00
CA SER A 664 7.48 -38.68 39.14
C SER A 664 6.71 -38.58 37.82
N SER A 665 7.44 -38.74 36.71
CA SER A 665 6.92 -38.83 35.34
C SER A 665 6.14 -40.13 35.08
N PRO A 666 5.03 -40.10 34.33
CA PRO A 666 4.43 -41.28 33.75
C PRO A 666 5.21 -41.75 32.50
N PRO A 667 5.09 -43.02 32.09
CA PRO A 667 6.00 -43.64 31.12
C PRO A 667 5.80 -43.13 29.69
N GLU A 668 6.91 -42.86 29.02
CA GLU A 668 6.98 -42.58 27.60
C GLU A 668 6.51 -43.78 26.78
N VAL A 669 5.56 -43.55 25.89
CA VAL A 669 5.17 -44.49 24.83
C VAL A 669 6.05 -44.17 23.62
N PRO A 670 6.82 -45.13 23.07
CA PRO A 670 7.72 -44.83 21.96
C PRO A 670 6.95 -44.70 20.65
N PHE A 671 6.92 -43.49 20.08
CA PHE A 671 6.55 -43.28 18.68
C PHE A 671 7.73 -43.72 17.79
N SER A 672 7.58 -44.88 17.17
CA SER A 672 8.49 -45.41 16.17
C SER A 672 8.13 -44.84 14.80
N PHE A 673 9.05 -44.10 14.18
CA PHE A 673 8.97 -43.76 12.75
C PHE A 673 9.37 -44.98 11.93
N GLY A 674 8.38 -45.63 11.30
CA GLY A 674 8.61 -46.63 10.27
C GLY A 674 9.00 -45.98 8.93
N PRO A 675 9.77 -46.66 8.06
CA PRO A 675 10.26 -46.10 6.80
C PRO A 675 9.16 -46.01 5.73
N LEU A 676 9.21 -44.95 4.92
CA LEU A 676 8.34 -44.74 3.75
C LEU A 676 8.46 -45.88 2.73
N PRO A 677 7.36 -46.33 2.11
CA PRO A 677 7.39 -47.20 0.96
C PRO A 677 7.64 -46.42 -0.34
N THR A 678 8.54 -46.95 -1.16
CA THR A 678 8.78 -46.58 -2.56
C THR A 678 7.53 -46.74 -3.45
N PRO A 679 7.27 -45.82 -4.41
CA PRO A 679 6.15 -45.96 -5.33
C PRO A 679 6.52 -46.74 -6.60
N GLY A 680 5.75 -47.78 -6.89
CA GLY A 680 5.81 -48.53 -8.14
C GLY A 680 4.47 -48.50 -8.88
N ALA A 681 4.38 -47.63 -9.90
CA ALA A 681 3.70 -47.77 -11.21
C ALA A 681 2.20 -48.23 -11.28
N PRO A 682 1.56 -48.24 -12.46
CA PRO A 682 0.63 -47.17 -12.87
C PRO A 682 -0.77 -47.69 -13.25
N THR A 683 -1.84 -46.90 -13.07
CA THR A 683 -3.11 -47.16 -13.78
C THR A 683 -4.01 -45.94 -13.94
N ALA A 684 -4.55 -45.86 -15.17
CA ALA A 684 -5.88 -45.39 -15.56
C ALA A 684 -6.13 -43.87 -15.66
N SER A 685 -5.86 -43.39 -16.87
CA SER A 685 -6.38 -42.20 -17.53
C SER A 685 -7.89 -42.28 -17.81
N LEU A 686 -8.61 -41.18 -17.59
CA LEU A 686 -9.87 -40.81 -18.25
C LEU A 686 -9.94 -39.27 -18.42
N PRO A 687 -10.74 -38.77 -19.37
CA PRO A 687 -10.29 -37.78 -20.34
C PRO A 687 -10.79 -36.35 -20.07
N PHE A 688 -9.94 -35.37 -20.35
CA PHE A 688 -10.36 -33.98 -20.56
C PHE A 688 -10.53 -33.70 -22.06
N PRO A 689 -11.57 -32.95 -22.47
CA PRO A 689 -11.80 -32.64 -23.88
C PRO A 689 -10.85 -31.54 -24.35
N LEU A 690 -10.17 -31.85 -25.45
CA LEU A 690 -9.41 -30.95 -26.30
C LEU A 690 -10.31 -29.90 -26.95
N SER A 691 -9.81 -28.68 -27.04
CA SER A 691 -10.16 -27.70 -28.08
C SER A 691 -8.95 -26.79 -28.34
N PRO A 692 -8.82 -26.22 -29.56
CA PRO A 692 -7.65 -26.51 -30.39
C PRO A 692 -6.58 -25.42 -30.43
N SER A 693 -5.44 -25.90 -30.90
CA SER A 693 -4.13 -25.29 -31.13
C SER A 693 -4.04 -24.22 -32.23
N ASN A 694 -3.09 -23.31 -32.01
CA ASN A 694 -2.04 -22.80 -32.92
C ASN A 694 -2.35 -22.13 -34.26
N SER A 695 -1.80 -20.92 -34.42
CA SER A 695 -0.71 -20.56 -35.36
C SER A 695 -0.39 -19.06 -35.13
N SER A 696 0.84 -18.53 -35.14
CA SER A 696 2.07 -18.92 -35.82
C SER A 696 3.30 -18.26 -35.17
N ASN A 697 4.32 -19.08 -34.86
CA ASN A 697 5.71 -18.66 -34.62
C ASN A 697 6.36 -18.18 -35.92
N MET A 698 6.98 -17.00 -35.93
CA MET A 698 7.94 -16.60 -36.95
C MET A 698 9.37 -16.67 -36.39
N ARG A 699 10.17 -17.54 -37.03
CA ARG A 699 11.62 -17.70 -36.86
C ARG A 699 12.36 -16.41 -37.25
N ARG A 700 13.33 -16.00 -36.44
CA ARG A 700 14.38 -15.03 -36.82
C ARG A 700 15.46 -15.74 -37.65
N PRO A 701 16.03 -15.11 -38.70
CA PRO A 701 17.25 -15.59 -39.33
C PRO A 701 18.50 -15.04 -38.62
N ILE A 702 19.53 -15.88 -38.59
CA ILE A 702 20.91 -15.59 -38.17
C ILE A 702 21.63 -14.86 -39.32
N PRO A 703 22.36 -13.76 -39.09
CA PRO A 703 23.18 -13.15 -40.14
C PRO A 703 24.55 -13.84 -40.21
N GLY A 704 24.88 -14.33 -41.41
CA GLY A 704 26.17 -14.90 -41.75
C GLY A 704 27.24 -13.84 -42.00
N SER A 705 28.48 -14.22 -41.75
CA SER A 705 29.71 -13.51 -42.09
C SER A 705 29.88 -13.39 -43.60
N LEU A 706 30.36 -12.23 -44.06
CA LEU A 706 30.91 -12.05 -45.38
C LEU A 706 32.29 -11.42 -45.22
N ASP A 707 33.26 -12.17 -45.71
CA ASP A 707 34.68 -11.86 -45.82
C ASP A 707 34.93 -10.72 -46.81
N ASP A 708 35.97 -9.95 -46.51
CA ASP A 708 36.63 -8.98 -47.39
C ASP A 708 37.31 -9.68 -48.58
N VAL A 709 37.06 -9.16 -49.80
CA VAL A 709 38.01 -9.23 -50.93
C VAL A 709 37.90 -7.92 -51.75
N ASP A 710 39.08 -7.32 -51.93
CA ASP A 710 39.51 -6.13 -52.71
C ASP A 710 39.17 -4.72 -52.23
#